data_AF-A0A3A4A1K9-F1
#
_entry.id   AF-A0A3A4A1K9-F1
#
_cell.length_a   1.000
_cell.length_b   1.000
_cell.length_c   1.000
_cell.angle_alpha   90.00
_cell.angle_beta   90.00
_cell.angle_gamma   90.00
#
_symmetry.space_group_name_H-M   'P 1'
#
loop_
_entity.id
_entity.type
_entity.pdbx_description
1 polymer ?
#
loop_
_entity_poly.entity_id
_entity_poly.type
_entity_poly.pdbx_seq_one_letter_code
_entity_poly.pdbx_strand_id
1 'polypeptide(L)'
;MKAHASDFDGAAENARRLLDLARASRERQREKALTPLPPPKAGLSGPGPITWIGDLQQGDGGKGAMVDRLAPHHDLVVRVQGGDNAGHTVVFRDASGRRTVLKNHLIPSGMRHRDVVGVIGNGVLVNPATLAGELEDFRGLGVDLHGRLLLSDRAHLVMPLHQKADALQEGSQRGIGEAIGTTRRGIGPANVSKHNRTGIRVRDLTDMDLVRRRLRLNTDLFGLPASYAEDDYRWLHTHRDLLMSLATDTAALLTAAADAGYGLLFEGAQGPLIDIDHGIYPYVTTCPTAFHAVPMGTGVDAGRVQHRIAVLKAYQTMVGNGPFVTEDTGRLGTHLRERGAETGTTTGRPRRCGWLDLVHAHWSVSVNRPTSIVLTKLDVLDGLGEIGVCVGYQRGIETSAPFRPEVDYLRGCAPVLAFLPGWPAPVSRTKDFSELPAELKAFVRFIANYLEVPVSGVSVGPDADDLIAVPGEELAQIQAASSAGSAAAPAAVDVSPRSPGSAAPTARLAIFCGAGAGTDQHQRELATRIGEACARRGIGIVYGAGGVGMMGALSDAALSAGGFVTGVIPRALMDREYGRLDLPDLRVVATMHERKQLMYQLADGILVLPGGYGTLDELFEAVTWTQLGLHDKPIVLLGASGYFDSLAGLLDHMLRAGFISEADRRLIRHASTVEEALALLPPENPLILPGQGGPERATSAPGTASPPPTIPSAPQETGAARAPAPQPGAS
;
A
#
# COMPACT_ATOMS: atom_id res chain seq x y z
N MET A 1 -28.60 -33.72 37.29
CA MET A 1 -27.71 -33.43 36.14
C MET A 1 -28.39 -33.42 34.76
N LYS A 2 -29.49 -34.15 34.50
CA LYS A 2 -30.14 -34.14 33.16
C LYS A 2 -31.01 -32.91 32.83
N ALA A 3 -31.45 -32.12 33.82
CA ALA A 3 -32.29 -30.94 33.58
C ALA A 3 -31.52 -29.68 33.11
N HIS A 4 -30.19 -29.65 33.27
CA HIS A 4 -29.36 -28.50 32.84
C HIS A 4 -28.82 -28.62 31.41
N ALA A 5 -28.92 -29.80 30.79
CA ALA A 5 -28.43 -30.01 29.41
C ALA A 5 -29.42 -29.49 28.36
N SER A 6 -30.74 -29.61 28.59
CA SER A 6 -31.77 -29.14 27.65
C SER A 6 -31.87 -27.61 27.56
N ASP A 7 -31.63 -26.90 28.67
CA ASP A 7 -31.61 -25.44 28.69
C ASP A 7 -30.38 -24.87 27.96
N PHE A 8 -29.27 -25.63 27.93
CA PHE A 8 -28.04 -25.26 27.24
C PHE A 8 -28.18 -25.37 25.72
N ASP A 9 -28.84 -26.42 25.23
CA ASP A 9 -29.11 -26.60 23.80
C ASP A 9 -30.08 -25.53 23.26
N GLY A 10 -31.12 -25.18 24.03
CA GLY A 10 -32.03 -24.09 23.68
C GLY A 10 -31.36 -22.70 23.70
N ALA A 11 -30.44 -22.47 24.65
CA ALA A 11 -29.65 -21.24 24.69
C ALA A 11 -28.66 -21.14 23.53
N ALA A 12 -28.02 -22.26 23.14
CA ALA A 12 -27.09 -22.32 22.02
C ALA A 12 -27.81 -22.10 20.67
N GLU A 13 -28.99 -22.66 20.49
CA GLU A 13 -29.83 -22.45 19.31
C GLU A 13 -30.29 -20.98 19.20
N ASN A 14 -30.74 -20.40 20.32
CA ASN A 14 -31.10 -18.99 20.37
C ASN A 14 -29.90 -18.07 20.07
N ALA A 15 -28.71 -18.40 20.59
CA ALA A 15 -27.49 -17.65 20.31
C ALA A 15 -27.10 -17.71 18.82
N ARG A 16 -27.23 -18.87 18.17
CA ARG A 16 -27.00 -19.01 16.71
C ARG A 16 -27.98 -18.17 15.91
N ARG A 17 -29.28 -18.22 16.24
CA ARG A 17 -30.30 -17.38 15.60
C ARG A 17 -30.01 -15.89 15.73
N LEU A 18 -29.63 -15.43 16.93
CA LEU A 18 -29.27 -14.03 17.16
C LEU A 18 -28.01 -13.63 16.39
N LEU A 19 -27.01 -14.53 16.28
CA LEU A 19 -25.81 -14.31 15.48
C LEU A 19 -26.15 -14.15 13.99
N ASP A 20 -27.04 -14.98 13.46
CA ASP A 20 -27.45 -14.90 12.05
C ASP A 20 -28.25 -13.62 11.77
N LEU A 21 -29.15 -13.23 12.68
CA LEU A 21 -29.83 -11.93 12.60
C LEU A 21 -28.85 -10.75 12.66
N ALA A 22 -27.83 -10.83 13.50
CA ALA A 22 -26.79 -9.81 13.61
C ALA A 22 -25.94 -9.74 12.32
N ARG A 23 -25.56 -10.89 11.73
CA ARG A 23 -24.86 -10.96 10.44
C ARG A 23 -25.69 -10.35 9.31
N ALA A 24 -26.96 -10.74 9.19
CA ALA A 24 -27.86 -10.19 8.17
C ALA A 24 -28.06 -8.67 8.37
N SER A 25 -28.10 -8.19 9.63
CA SER A 25 -28.16 -6.76 9.91
C SER A 25 -26.89 -6.01 9.50
N ARG A 26 -25.70 -6.61 9.69
CA ARG A 26 -24.43 -6.03 9.25
C ARG A 26 -24.36 -5.94 7.73
N GLU A 27 -24.83 -6.98 7.01
CA GLU A 27 -24.86 -6.95 5.55
C GLU A 27 -25.77 -5.84 5.02
N ARG A 28 -27.00 -5.73 5.55
CA ARG A 28 -27.90 -4.61 5.20
C ARG A 28 -27.31 -3.23 5.50
N GLN A 29 -26.56 -3.10 6.59
CA GLN A 29 -25.87 -1.85 6.91
C GLN A 29 -24.75 -1.55 5.91
N ARG A 30 -24.01 -2.57 5.47
CA ARG A 30 -22.98 -2.46 4.44
C ARG A 30 -23.57 -2.04 3.09
N GLU A 31 -24.62 -2.72 2.64
CA GLU A 31 -25.35 -2.37 1.40
C GLU A 31 -25.89 -0.93 1.45
N LYS A 32 -26.46 -0.53 2.60
CA LYS A 32 -26.94 0.84 2.81
C LYS A 32 -25.80 1.86 2.76
N ALA A 33 -24.63 1.54 3.31
CA ALA A 33 -23.47 2.43 3.28
C ALA A 33 -22.90 2.62 1.86
N LEU A 34 -23.05 1.62 1.00
CA LEU A 34 -22.62 1.66 -0.40
C LEU A 34 -23.63 2.33 -1.34
N THR A 35 -24.88 2.54 -0.90
CA THR A 35 -25.96 3.13 -1.72
C THR A 35 -25.58 4.45 -2.41
N PRO A 36 -24.78 5.36 -1.82
CA PRO A 36 -24.36 6.60 -2.49
C PRO A 36 -23.34 6.39 -3.63
N LEU A 37 -22.75 5.20 -3.76
CA LEU A 37 -21.66 4.93 -4.70
C LEU A 37 -22.19 4.23 -5.96
N PRO A 38 -21.64 4.57 -7.14
CA PRO A 38 -21.83 3.73 -8.32
C PRO A 38 -21.16 2.36 -8.13
N PRO A 39 -21.42 1.36 -8.99
CA PRO A 39 -20.65 0.12 -9.01
C PRO A 39 -19.14 0.38 -9.18
N PRO A 40 -18.26 -0.47 -8.61
CA PRO A 40 -16.81 -0.27 -8.71
C PRO A 40 -16.32 -0.48 -10.15
N LYS A 41 -15.36 0.36 -10.60
CA LYS A 41 -14.75 0.32 -11.94
C LYS A 41 -14.10 -1.01 -12.26
N ALA A 42 -13.47 -1.65 -11.27
CA ALA A 42 -12.79 -2.92 -11.45
C ALA A 42 -13.76 -4.08 -11.79
N GLY A 43 -15.05 -3.96 -11.45
CA GLY A 43 -16.05 -4.98 -11.80
C GLY A 43 -15.63 -6.41 -11.41
N LEU A 44 -15.53 -7.31 -12.40
CA LEU A 44 -15.18 -8.74 -12.24
C LEU A 44 -13.66 -9.03 -12.28
N SER A 45 -12.79 -8.04 -12.48
CA SER A 45 -11.34 -8.24 -12.64
C SER A 45 -10.52 -8.29 -11.33
N GLY A 46 -11.18 -8.11 -10.18
CA GLY A 46 -10.57 -8.11 -8.85
C GLY A 46 -10.82 -6.80 -8.09
N PRO A 47 -10.33 -6.68 -6.83
CA PRO A 47 -10.46 -5.44 -6.08
C PRO A 47 -9.62 -4.32 -6.70
N GLY A 48 -10.16 -3.09 -6.71
CA GLY A 48 -9.44 -1.90 -7.14
C GLY A 48 -8.27 -1.54 -6.21
N PRO A 49 -7.32 -0.73 -6.70
CA PRO A 49 -6.14 -0.35 -5.93
C PRO A 49 -6.50 0.55 -4.76
N ILE A 50 -5.88 0.32 -3.60
CA ILE A 50 -5.97 1.21 -2.44
C ILE A 50 -4.63 1.93 -2.27
N THR A 51 -4.63 3.23 -2.58
CA THR A 51 -3.44 4.05 -2.72
C THR A 51 -3.50 5.24 -1.78
N TRP A 52 -2.37 5.59 -1.16
CA TRP A 52 -2.17 6.84 -0.44
C TRP A 52 -1.09 7.69 -1.12
N ILE A 53 -1.39 8.97 -1.29
CA ILE A 53 -0.44 9.99 -1.75
C ILE A 53 0.01 10.83 -0.57
N GLY A 54 1.28 10.69 -0.23
CA GLY A 54 1.97 11.42 0.84
C GLY A 54 3.04 12.37 0.33
N ASP A 55 3.78 12.98 1.27
CA ASP A 55 4.91 13.88 1.02
C ASP A 55 6.10 13.41 1.87
N LEU A 56 7.34 13.67 1.43
CA LEU A 56 8.54 13.41 2.24
C LEU A 56 9.17 14.68 2.84
N GLN A 57 8.61 15.85 2.54
CA GLN A 57 9.13 17.15 2.92
C GLN A 57 8.08 17.88 3.77
N GLN A 58 7.82 19.16 3.47
CA GLN A 58 6.92 20.02 4.25
C GLN A 58 5.50 20.11 3.68
N GLY A 59 5.23 19.48 2.52
CA GLY A 59 3.87 19.34 2.03
C GLY A 59 3.52 20.05 0.73
N ASP A 60 4.48 20.64 0.03
CA ASP A 60 4.28 21.30 -1.25
C ASP A 60 4.97 20.57 -2.42
N GLY A 61 5.17 19.25 -2.28
CA GLY A 61 5.79 18.41 -3.31
C GLY A 61 4.89 18.06 -4.50
N GLY A 62 3.68 18.64 -4.61
CA GLY A 62 2.80 18.42 -5.77
C GLY A 62 1.77 17.29 -5.63
N LYS A 63 1.41 16.90 -4.40
CA LYS A 63 0.41 15.85 -4.11
C LYS A 63 -0.91 16.03 -4.86
N GLY A 64 -1.44 17.25 -4.91
CA GLY A 64 -2.71 17.53 -5.59
C GLY A 64 -2.70 17.14 -7.07
N ALA A 65 -1.63 17.50 -7.78
CA ALA A 65 -1.45 17.12 -9.18
C ALA A 65 -1.27 15.60 -9.34
N MET A 66 -0.58 14.94 -8.40
CA MET A 66 -0.45 13.49 -8.40
C MET A 66 -1.80 12.79 -8.19
N VAL A 67 -2.61 13.28 -7.25
CA VAL A 67 -3.94 12.75 -6.96
C VAL A 67 -4.87 12.94 -8.15
N ASP A 68 -4.86 14.12 -8.79
CA ASP A 68 -5.62 14.37 -10.01
C ASP A 68 -5.27 13.36 -11.11
N ARG A 69 -3.96 13.13 -11.36
CA ARG A 69 -3.49 12.19 -12.38
C ARG A 69 -3.84 10.73 -12.07
N LEU A 70 -3.96 10.36 -10.79
CA LEU A 70 -4.34 9.00 -10.38
C LEU A 70 -5.83 8.79 -10.18
N ALA A 71 -6.63 9.86 -10.05
CA ALA A 71 -8.06 9.78 -9.82
C ALA A 71 -8.82 8.95 -10.87
N PRO A 72 -8.50 9.00 -12.18
CA PRO A 72 -9.15 8.12 -13.18
C PRO A 72 -9.05 6.64 -12.86
N HIS A 73 -7.97 6.23 -12.19
CA HIS A 73 -7.63 4.84 -11.89
C HIS A 73 -8.23 4.33 -10.57
N HIS A 74 -9.02 5.16 -9.88
CA HIS A 74 -9.67 4.85 -8.60
C HIS A 74 -11.16 5.20 -8.66
N ASP A 75 -11.95 4.61 -7.78
CA ASP A 75 -13.39 4.88 -7.67
C ASP A 75 -13.66 6.08 -6.76
N LEU A 76 -12.93 6.15 -5.64
CA LEU A 76 -13.06 7.21 -4.65
C LEU A 76 -11.75 7.96 -4.44
N VAL A 77 -11.84 9.28 -4.27
CA VAL A 77 -10.74 10.12 -3.81
C VAL A 77 -11.10 10.73 -2.47
N VAL A 78 -10.26 10.49 -1.47
CA VAL A 78 -10.56 10.76 -0.06
C VAL A 78 -9.57 11.76 0.52
N ARG A 79 -10.04 12.93 0.94
CA ARG A 79 -9.25 13.85 1.76
C ARG A 79 -9.24 13.38 3.20
N VAL A 80 -8.05 13.08 3.70
CA VAL A 80 -7.88 12.36 4.97
C VAL A 80 -7.70 13.28 6.18
N GLN A 81 -7.06 14.44 6.04
CA GLN A 81 -6.82 15.39 7.13
C GLN A 81 -6.71 16.85 6.65
N GLY A 82 -6.40 17.73 7.60
CA GLY A 82 -6.07 19.14 7.36
C GLY A 82 -7.32 20.00 7.38
N GLY A 83 -7.28 21.12 6.68
CA GLY A 83 -8.43 21.98 6.43
C GLY A 83 -8.14 22.89 5.24
N ASP A 84 -8.71 24.09 5.24
CA ASP A 84 -8.50 25.09 4.19
C ASP A 84 -7.12 25.79 4.28
N ASN A 85 -6.21 25.28 5.12
CA ASN A 85 -4.81 25.67 5.21
C ASN A 85 -3.90 24.91 4.23
N ALA A 86 -4.37 23.80 3.65
CA ALA A 86 -3.73 23.15 2.51
C ALA A 86 -4.29 23.73 1.22
N GLY A 87 -3.43 23.95 0.23
CA GLY A 87 -3.82 24.35 -1.12
C GLY A 87 -3.17 23.42 -2.12
N HIS A 88 -3.99 22.70 -2.86
CA HIS A 88 -3.62 21.78 -3.91
C HIS A 88 -3.99 22.38 -5.26
N THR A 89 -2.96 22.63 -6.06
CA THR A 89 -3.13 23.21 -7.40
C THR A 89 -3.06 22.10 -8.43
N VAL A 90 -4.06 22.07 -9.30
CA VAL A 90 -4.11 21.22 -10.48
C VAL A 90 -4.11 22.11 -11.71
N VAL A 91 -3.26 21.78 -12.69
CA VAL A 91 -3.21 22.47 -13.97
C VAL A 91 -3.58 21.49 -15.07
N PHE A 92 -4.62 21.83 -15.83
CA PHE A 92 -5.15 20.98 -16.89
C PHE A 92 -5.64 21.83 -18.07
N ARG A 93 -5.94 21.17 -19.19
CA ARG A 93 -6.61 21.81 -20.33
C ARG A 93 -8.10 21.53 -20.22
N ASP A 94 -8.91 22.58 -20.22
CA ASP A 94 -10.37 22.44 -20.21
C ASP A 94 -10.90 21.91 -21.55
N ALA A 95 -12.21 21.68 -21.66
CA ALA A 95 -12.85 21.18 -22.88
C ALA A 95 -12.66 22.09 -24.11
N SER A 96 -12.28 23.36 -23.91
CA SER A 96 -11.96 24.31 -24.98
C SER A 96 -10.46 24.34 -25.35
N GLY A 97 -9.65 23.50 -24.71
CA GLY A 97 -8.20 23.43 -24.90
C GLY A 97 -7.42 24.50 -24.13
N ARG A 98 -8.09 25.36 -23.36
CA ARG A 98 -7.47 26.43 -22.59
C ARG A 98 -6.87 25.88 -21.30
N ARG A 99 -5.67 26.35 -20.97
CA ARG A 99 -4.97 26.01 -19.72
C ARG A 99 -5.70 26.64 -18.54
N THR A 100 -6.21 25.79 -17.66
CA THR A 100 -7.00 26.16 -16.49
C THR A 100 -6.29 25.70 -15.23
N VAL A 101 -6.31 26.56 -14.21
CA VAL A 101 -5.70 26.31 -12.91
C VAL A 101 -6.82 26.19 -11.89
N LEU A 102 -6.94 25.02 -11.28
CA LEU A 102 -7.92 24.74 -10.22
C LEU A 102 -7.17 24.65 -8.89
N LYS A 103 -7.65 25.40 -7.88
CA LYS A 103 -7.05 25.45 -6.55
C LYS A 103 -8.04 24.89 -5.55
N ASN A 104 -7.75 23.69 -5.07
CA ASN A 104 -8.58 23.00 -4.10
C ASN A 104 -7.94 23.05 -2.71
N HIS A 105 -8.75 23.25 -1.69
CA HIS A 105 -8.36 23.35 -0.29
C HIS A 105 -9.07 22.26 0.50
N LEU A 106 -10.39 22.14 0.38
CA LEU A 106 -11.18 21.12 1.07
C LEU A 106 -11.63 20.02 0.11
N ILE A 107 -12.09 20.38 -1.08
CA ILE A 107 -12.52 19.41 -2.08
C ILE A 107 -11.30 18.56 -2.53
N PRO A 108 -11.41 17.23 -2.65
CA PRO A 108 -10.32 16.39 -3.15
C PRO A 108 -9.86 16.78 -4.58
N SER A 109 -8.57 16.63 -4.88
CA SER A 109 -7.98 17.13 -6.14
C SER A 109 -8.50 16.44 -7.41
N GLY A 110 -8.96 15.19 -7.30
CA GLY A 110 -9.45 14.39 -8.43
C GLY A 110 -10.88 14.70 -8.90
N MET A 111 -11.56 15.69 -8.30
CA MET A 111 -13.01 15.88 -8.51
C MET A 111 -13.43 16.43 -9.88
N ARG A 112 -12.48 16.82 -10.74
CA ARG A 112 -12.80 17.18 -12.13
C ARG A 112 -13.15 15.95 -12.98
N HIS A 113 -12.73 14.75 -12.56
CA HIS A 113 -13.01 13.50 -13.25
C HIS A 113 -14.44 13.07 -13.01
N ARG A 114 -15.17 12.71 -14.07
CA ARG A 114 -16.62 12.52 -13.98
C ARG A 114 -17.03 11.27 -13.21
N ASP A 115 -16.21 10.23 -13.32
CA ASP A 115 -16.48 8.89 -12.79
C ASP A 115 -15.79 8.67 -11.43
N VAL A 116 -15.59 9.74 -10.66
CA VAL A 116 -14.89 9.71 -9.38
C VAL A 116 -15.78 10.32 -8.30
N VAL A 117 -15.90 9.61 -7.17
CA VAL A 117 -16.59 10.10 -5.98
C VAL A 117 -15.58 10.68 -4.99
N GLY A 118 -15.82 11.90 -4.54
CA GLY A 118 -15.02 12.59 -3.54
C GLY A 118 -15.54 12.34 -2.15
N VAL A 119 -14.64 12.12 -1.21
CA VAL A 119 -14.97 11.99 0.21
C VAL A 119 -14.10 12.93 1.03
N ILE A 120 -14.73 13.76 1.86
CA ILE A 120 -14.07 14.54 2.89
C ILE A 120 -14.18 13.75 4.19
N GLY A 121 -13.06 13.16 4.63
CA GLY A 121 -12.99 12.30 5.81
C GLY A 121 -13.18 13.04 7.14
N ASN A 122 -13.38 12.29 8.22
CA ASN A 122 -13.57 12.83 9.56
C ASN A 122 -12.32 13.51 10.15
N GLY A 123 -11.15 13.28 9.56
CA GLY A 123 -9.91 13.96 9.94
C GLY A 123 -9.81 15.40 9.45
N VAL A 124 -10.68 15.81 8.51
CA VAL A 124 -10.69 17.16 7.94
C VAL A 124 -11.45 18.14 8.85
N LEU A 125 -10.85 19.32 9.06
CA LEU A 125 -11.49 20.49 9.64
C LEU A 125 -12.10 21.32 8.52
N VAL A 126 -13.43 21.30 8.44
CA VAL A 126 -14.19 21.85 7.32
C VAL A 126 -14.58 23.28 7.62
N ASN A 127 -14.13 24.23 6.81
CA ASN A 127 -14.63 25.60 6.80
C ASN A 127 -15.86 25.68 5.86
N PRO A 128 -17.08 25.89 6.39
CA PRO A 128 -18.30 25.94 5.58
C PRO A 128 -18.27 26.93 4.42
N ALA A 129 -17.71 28.13 4.62
CA ALA A 129 -17.65 29.15 3.57
C ALA A 129 -16.65 28.78 2.48
N THR A 130 -15.51 28.20 2.84
CA THR A 130 -14.55 27.71 1.83
C THR A 130 -15.15 26.59 1.00
N LEU A 131 -15.81 25.62 1.64
CA LEU A 131 -16.45 24.52 0.91
C LEU A 131 -17.53 25.04 -0.06
N ALA A 132 -18.35 26.01 0.38
CA ALA A 132 -19.35 26.64 -0.49
C ALA A 132 -18.72 27.35 -1.70
N GLY A 133 -17.66 28.14 -1.48
CA GLY A 133 -16.95 28.81 -2.58
C GLY A 133 -16.29 27.83 -3.55
N GLU A 134 -15.68 26.76 -3.06
CA GLU A 134 -15.10 25.74 -3.95
C GLU A 134 -16.15 25.04 -4.79
N LEU A 135 -17.33 24.74 -4.24
CA LEU A 135 -18.44 24.18 -5.02
C LEU A 135 -18.91 25.14 -6.12
N GLU A 136 -18.89 26.45 -5.89
CA GLU A 136 -19.19 27.46 -6.91
C GLU A 136 -18.10 27.51 -7.99
N ASP A 137 -16.82 27.42 -7.62
CA ASP A 137 -15.70 27.35 -8.56
C ASP A 137 -15.84 26.14 -9.51
N PHE A 138 -16.19 24.97 -8.97
CA PHE A 138 -16.43 23.77 -9.79
C PHE A 138 -17.64 23.93 -10.72
N ARG A 139 -18.74 24.55 -10.25
CA ARG A 139 -19.89 24.88 -11.10
C ARG A 139 -19.51 25.85 -12.23
N GLY A 140 -18.68 26.85 -11.94
CA GLY A 140 -18.15 27.77 -12.95
C GLY A 140 -17.31 27.08 -14.04
N LEU A 141 -16.71 25.94 -13.72
CA LEU A 141 -16.00 25.07 -14.66
C LEU A 141 -16.90 24.05 -15.39
N GLY A 142 -18.21 24.08 -15.13
CA GLY A 142 -19.17 23.12 -15.72
C GLY A 142 -19.05 21.71 -15.13
N VAL A 143 -18.48 21.58 -13.93
CA VAL A 143 -18.36 20.31 -13.21
C VAL A 143 -19.35 20.31 -12.05
N ASP A 144 -20.41 19.50 -12.17
CA ASP A 144 -21.34 19.28 -11.07
C ASP A 144 -20.83 18.20 -10.11
N LEU A 145 -20.80 18.54 -8.83
CA LEU A 145 -20.38 17.65 -7.74
C LEU A 145 -21.57 17.10 -6.95
N HIS A 146 -22.81 17.48 -7.29
CA HIS A 146 -24.00 16.95 -6.63
C HIS A 146 -24.03 15.42 -6.72
N GLY A 147 -24.15 14.76 -5.56
CA GLY A 147 -24.22 13.30 -5.48
C GLY A 147 -22.88 12.60 -5.68
N ARG A 148 -21.80 13.35 -5.93
CA ARG A 148 -20.43 12.82 -6.06
C ARG A 148 -19.48 13.32 -5.00
N LEU A 149 -19.85 14.31 -4.19
CA LEU A 149 -19.06 14.75 -3.04
C LEU A 149 -19.79 14.34 -1.76
N LEU A 150 -19.09 13.60 -0.91
CA LEU A 150 -19.59 13.15 0.39
C LEU A 150 -18.76 13.79 1.49
N LEU A 151 -19.44 14.23 2.54
CA LEU A 151 -18.83 14.86 3.72
C LEU A 151 -19.07 13.99 4.94
N SER A 152 -18.02 13.71 5.70
CA SER A 152 -18.16 12.99 6.96
C SER A 152 -19.08 13.73 7.93
N ASP A 153 -20.10 13.04 8.43
CA ASP A 153 -20.94 13.56 9.51
C ASP A 153 -20.13 13.80 10.81
N ARG A 154 -18.94 13.21 10.93
CA ARG A 154 -18.03 13.38 12.08
C ARG A 154 -16.96 14.45 11.87
N ALA A 155 -16.85 15.03 10.66
CA ALA A 155 -15.91 16.13 10.40
C ALA A 155 -16.23 17.33 11.30
N HIS A 156 -15.19 17.98 11.83
CA HIS A 156 -15.34 19.16 12.68
C HIS A 156 -15.38 20.43 11.83
N LEU A 157 -16.08 21.45 12.32
CA LEU A 157 -16.27 22.71 11.64
C LEU A 157 -15.26 23.77 12.11
N VAL A 158 -14.70 24.49 11.15
CA VAL A 158 -13.93 25.71 11.37
C VAL A 158 -14.89 26.89 11.33
N MET A 159 -15.02 27.58 12.46
CA MET A 159 -15.94 28.68 12.69
C MET A 159 -15.22 30.04 12.59
N PRO A 160 -15.91 31.14 12.27
CA PRO A 160 -15.32 32.48 12.27
C PRO A 160 -14.65 32.85 13.61
N LEU A 161 -15.21 32.43 14.75
CA LEU A 161 -14.58 32.61 16.06
C LEU A 161 -13.20 31.94 16.15
N HIS A 162 -12.99 30.80 15.46
CA HIS A 162 -11.69 30.12 15.43
C HIS A 162 -10.66 30.94 14.66
N GLN A 163 -11.06 31.58 13.54
CA GLN A 163 -10.18 32.49 12.79
C GLN A 163 -9.80 33.71 13.62
N LYS A 164 -10.77 34.25 14.38
CA LYS A 164 -10.51 35.37 15.29
C LYS A 164 -9.53 34.98 16.40
N ALA A 165 -9.72 33.82 17.01
CA ALA A 165 -8.82 33.30 18.04
C ALA A 165 -7.40 33.10 17.50
N ASP A 166 -7.24 32.52 16.30
CA ASP A 166 -5.95 32.28 15.64
C ASP A 166 -5.21 33.61 15.39
N ALA A 167 -5.92 34.62 14.88
CA ALA A 167 -5.37 35.95 14.66
C ALA A 167 -4.90 36.65 15.95
N LEU A 168 -5.62 36.48 17.06
CA LEU A 168 -5.23 37.03 18.37
C LEU A 168 -4.01 36.30 18.95
N GLN A 169 -3.98 34.97 18.85
CA GLN A 169 -2.86 34.16 19.34
C GLN A 169 -1.55 34.47 18.62
N GLU A 170 -1.59 34.63 17.28
CA GLU A 170 -0.41 35.03 16.50
C GLU A 170 0.00 36.50 16.72
N GLY A 171 -0.94 37.39 17.05
CA GLY A 171 -0.70 38.83 17.14
C GLY A 171 -0.33 39.36 18.53
N SER A 172 -0.71 38.66 19.61
CA SER A 172 -0.69 39.25 20.96
C SER A 172 -0.09 38.35 22.04
N GLN A 173 0.09 37.04 21.80
CA GLN A 173 0.48 36.07 22.83
C GLN A 173 1.86 35.42 22.64
N ARG A 174 2.58 35.74 21.56
CA ARG A 174 3.92 35.22 21.28
C ARG A 174 4.89 36.37 21.06
N GLY A 175 6.08 36.30 21.64
CA GLY A 175 7.10 37.34 21.52
C GLY A 175 7.49 37.61 20.06
N ILE A 176 8.08 38.78 19.79
CA ILE A 176 8.63 39.12 18.48
C ILE A 176 9.66 38.05 18.09
N GLY A 177 9.38 37.24 17.07
CA GLY A 177 10.22 36.12 16.63
C GLY A 177 9.72 34.72 17.02
N GLU A 178 8.69 34.61 17.86
CA GLU A 178 8.10 33.33 18.30
C GLU A 178 6.83 32.94 17.53
N ALA A 179 6.36 33.80 16.61
CA ALA A 179 5.22 33.49 15.77
C ALA A 179 5.46 32.20 14.98
N ILE A 180 4.46 31.30 14.94
CA ILE A 180 4.55 30.07 14.13
C ILE A 180 4.45 30.44 12.64
N GLY A 181 3.68 31.49 12.32
CA GLY A 181 3.37 31.86 10.95
C GLY A 181 2.17 31.08 10.43
N THR A 182 1.10 30.98 11.24
CA THR A 182 -0.12 30.26 10.85
C THR A 182 -0.76 30.87 9.61
N THR A 183 -1.61 30.09 8.94
CA THR A 183 -2.41 30.57 7.80
C THR A 183 -3.54 31.52 8.22
N ARG A 184 -3.75 31.72 9.53
CA ARG A 184 -4.86 32.49 10.12
C ARG A 184 -6.24 32.00 9.69
N ARG A 185 -6.34 30.71 9.34
CA ARG A 185 -7.58 30.06 8.93
C ARG A 185 -8.36 29.45 10.10
N GLY A 186 -7.84 29.52 11.34
CA GLY A 186 -8.54 28.97 12.50
C GLY A 186 -8.33 27.47 12.72
N ILE A 187 -7.41 26.83 11.99
CA ILE A 187 -7.13 25.40 12.10
C ILE A 187 -6.62 25.01 13.49
N GLY A 188 -5.73 25.82 14.06
CA GLY A 188 -5.23 25.63 15.43
C GLY A 188 -6.36 25.64 16.46
N PRO A 189 -7.09 26.76 16.61
CA PRO A 189 -8.22 26.84 17.52
C PRO A 189 -9.31 25.80 17.27
N ALA A 190 -9.65 25.48 16.01
CA ALA A 190 -10.62 24.43 15.71
C ALA A 190 -10.18 23.05 16.24
N ASN A 191 -8.89 22.72 16.13
CA ASN A 191 -8.35 21.49 16.72
C ASN A 191 -8.32 21.54 18.25
N VAL A 192 -8.07 22.71 18.86
CA VAL A 192 -8.21 22.88 20.32
C VAL A 192 -9.65 22.56 20.74
N SER A 193 -10.66 23.09 20.04
CA SER A 193 -12.07 22.79 20.29
C SER A 193 -12.38 21.30 20.14
N LYS A 194 -11.84 20.63 19.10
CA LYS A 194 -11.96 19.18 18.88
C LYS A 194 -11.43 18.38 20.07
N HIS A 195 -10.18 18.63 20.48
CA HIS A 195 -9.54 17.87 21.57
C HIS A 195 -10.10 18.24 22.96
N ASN A 196 -10.56 19.47 23.13
CA ASN A 196 -11.28 19.88 24.34
C ASN A 196 -12.72 19.32 24.39
N ARG A 197 -13.19 18.69 23.31
CA ARG A 197 -14.55 18.11 23.16
C ARG A 197 -15.67 19.16 23.15
N THR A 198 -15.33 20.41 22.81
CA THR A 198 -16.26 21.53 22.64
C THR A 198 -16.50 21.87 21.17
N GLY A 199 -15.77 21.24 20.25
CA GLY A 199 -15.90 21.46 18.81
C GLY A 199 -17.26 21.05 18.26
N ILE A 200 -17.64 21.64 17.13
CA ILE A 200 -18.91 21.37 16.44
C ILE A 200 -18.61 20.46 15.26
N ARG A 201 -19.39 19.40 15.08
CA ARG A 201 -19.31 18.50 13.92
C ARG A 201 -20.51 18.66 13.01
N VAL A 202 -20.39 18.19 11.78
CA VAL A 202 -21.47 18.20 10.78
C VAL A 202 -22.75 17.56 11.33
N ARG A 203 -22.66 16.40 11.99
CA ARG A 203 -23.82 15.71 12.60
C ARG A 203 -24.54 16.55 13.66
N ASP A 204 -23.81 17.38 14.39
CA ASP A 204 -24.40 18.18 15.46
C ASP A 204 -25.36 19.26 14.92
N LEU A 205 -25.31 19.57 13.61
CA LEU A 205 -26.27 20.47 12.93
C LEU A 205 -27.72 19.95 12.91
N THR A 206 -27.93 18.70 13.31
CA THR A 206 -29.27 18.13 13.57
C THR A 206 -29.89 18.67 14.86
N ASP A 207 -29.09 19.19 15.80
CA ASP A 207 -29.50 19.78 17.08
C ASP A 207 -28.86 21.17 17.24
N MET A 208 -29.60 22.20 16.83
CA MET A 208 -29.08 23.57 16.88
C MET A 208 -28.95 24.13 18.30
N ASP A 209 -29.66 23.58 19.29
CA ASP A 209 -29.50 23.98 20.69
C ASP A 209 -28.15 23.49 21.24
N LEU A 210 -27.74 22.27 20.86
CA LEU A 210 -26.39 21.76 21.13
C LEU A 210 -25.32 22.63 20.47
N VAL A 211 -25.51 23.02 19.20
CA VAL A 211 -24.58 23.90 18.47
C VAL A 211 -24.41 25.24 19.22
N ARG A 212 -25.52 25.88 19.59
CA ARG A 212 -25.48 27.17 20.32
C ARG A 212 -24.74 27.05 21.66
N ARG A 213 -24.96 25.97 22.40
CA ARG A 213 -24.25 25.68 23.65
C ARG A 213 -22.74 25.52 23.43
N ARG A 214 -22.34 24.77 22.40
CA ARG A 214 -20.93 24.58 22.06
C ARG A 214 -20.26 25.85 21.59
N LEU A 215 -20.94 26.70 20.82
CA LEU A 215 -20.40 28.02 20.44
C LEU A 215 -20.07 28.87 21.67
N ARG A 216 -20.95 28.89 22.68
CA ARG A 216 -20.68 29.59 23.96
C ARG A 216 -19.48 29.01 24.71
N LEU A 217 -19.38 27.68 24.79
CA LEU A 217 -18.20 27.03 25.40
C LEU A 217 -16.90 27.42 24.68
N ASN A 218 -16.93 27.57 23.35
CA ASN A 218 -15.75 27.99 22.59
C ASN A 218 -15.44 29.49 22.79
N THR A 219 -16.44 30.37 22.87
CA THR A 219 -16.17 31.78 23.20
C THR A 219 -15.54 31.92 24.57
N ASP A 220 -16.03 31.17 25.56
CA ASP A 220 -15.45 31.16 26.91
C ASP A 220 -14.01 30.61 26.90
N LEU A 221 -13.79 29.49 26.19
CA LEU A 221 -12.47 28.85 26.04
C LEU A 221 -11.41 29.79 25.43
N PHE A 222 -11.78 30.57 24.42
CA PHE A 222 -10.86 31.48 23.73
C PHE A 222 -10.88 32.91 24.29
N GLY A 223 -11.65 33.18 25.36
CA GLY A 223 -11.78 34.52 25.94
C GLY A 223 -12.39 35.55 24.97
N LEU A 224 -13.28 35.11 24.08
CA LEU A 224 -13.98 35.96 23.12
C LEU A 224 -15.31 36.47 23.71
N PRO A 225 -15.78 37.68 23.34
CA PRO A 225 -17.10 38.15 23.75
C PRO A 225 -18.22 37.19 23.34
N ALA A 226 -19.21 37.00 24.21
CA ALA A 226 -20.33 36.09 23.97
C ALA A 226 -21.14 36.42 22.69
N SER A 227 -21.07 37.66 22.18
CA SER A 227 -21.68 38.04 20.91
C SER A 227 -21.18 37.21 19.72
N TYR A 228 -19.90 36.81 19.73
CA TYR A 228 -19.34 35.96 18.67
C TYR A 228 -20.07 34.62 18.56
N ALA A 229 -20.54 34.05 19.67
CA ALA A 229 -21.29 32.79 19.63
C ALA A 229 -22.63 32.95 18.90
N GLU A 230 -23.32 34.08 19.11
CA GLU A 230 -24.61 34.35 18.46
C GLU A 230 -24.42 34.74 16.98
N ASP A 231 -23.35 35.44 16.64
CA ASP A 231 -23.01 35.79 15.26
C ASP A 231 -22.63 34.53 14.45
N ASP A 232 -21.76 33.68 15.00
CA ASP A 232 -21.37 32.41 14.40
C ASP A 232 -22.56 31.45 14.29
N TYR A 233 -23.51 31.48 15.23
CA TYR A 233 -24.74 30.70 15.15
C TYR A 233 -25.60 31.09 13.95
N ARG A 234 -25.81 32.41 13.74
CA ARG A 234 -26.56 32.92 12.57
C ARG A 234 -25.82 32.62 11.27
N TRP A 235 -24.49 32.78 11.25
CA TRP A 235 -23.66 32.48 10.09
C TRP A 235 -23.67 30.99 9.73
N LEU A 236 -23.60 30.09 10.72
CA LEU A 236 -23.64 28.66 10.48
C LEU A 236 -24.99 28.20 9.94
N HIS A 237 -26.08 28.84 10.38
CA HIS A 237 -27.41 28.58 9.87
C HIS A 237 -27.51 28.76 8.35
N THR A 238 -26.78 29.71 7.75
CA THR A 238 -26.80 29.92 6.28
C THR A 238 -26.07 28.82 5.49
N HIS A 239 -25.26 27.99 6.14
CA HIS A 239 -24.50 26.91 5.50
C HIS A 239 -25.02 25.52 5.88
N ARG A 240 -25.98 25.43 6.81
CA ARG A 240 -26.47 24.19 7.39
C ARG A 240 -26.98 23.22 6.33
N ASP A 241 -27.87 23.67 5.46
CA ASP A 241 -28.55 22.80 4.50
C ASP A 241 -27.56 22.24 3.47
N LEU A 242 -26.58 23.05 3.06
CA LEU A 242 -25.48 22.60 2.21
C LEU A 242 -24.69 21.47 2.89
N LEU A 243 -24.20 21.69 4.12
CA LEU A 243 -23.41 20.68 4.84
C LEU A 243 -24.20 19.40 5.07
N MET A 244 -25.46 19.51 5.47
CA MET A 244 -26.34 18.38 5.72
C MET A 244 -26.68 17.61 4.45
N SER A 245 -26.76 18.27 3.28
CA SER A 245 -26.99 17.61 2.00
C SER A 245 -25.83 16.71 1.56
N LEU A 246 -24.61 16.99 2.03
CA LEU A 246 -23.41 16.21 1.73
C LEU A 246 -23.10 15.16 2.82
N ALA A 247 -23.71 15.29 4.00
CA ALA A 247 -23.36 14.53 5.18
C ALA A 247 -23.63 13.02 5.03
N THR A 248 -22.65 12.18 5.37
CA THR A 248 -22.74 10.72 5.34
C THR A 248 -21.81 10.12 6.40
N ASP A 249 -22.12 8.91 6.90
CA ASP A 249 -21.17 8.15 7.72
C ASP A 249 -20.06 7.60 6.81
N THR A 250 -19.06 8.44 6.56
CA THR A 250 -17.95 8.13 5.64
C THR A 250 -17.08 6.99 6.15
N ALA A 251 -16.99 6.78 7.48
CA ALA A 251 -16.18 5.69 8.01
C ALA A 251 -16.81 4.34 7.65
N ALA A 252 -18.12 4.19 7.87
CA ALA A 252 -18.86 3.01 7.45
C ALA A 252 -18.81 2.80 5.92
N LEU A 253 -18.97 3.88 5.15
CA LEU A 253 -18.91 3.84 3.69
C LEU A 253 -17.55 3.40 3.17
N LEU A 254 -16.45 3.99 3.65
CA LEU A 254 -15.10 3.68 3.17
C LEU A 254 -14.66 2.28 3.55
N THR A 255 -15.00 1.79 4.76
CA THR A 255 -14.76 0.39 5.14
C THR A 255 -15.57 -0.55 4.24
N ALA A 256 -16.86 -0.29 4.05
CA ALA A 256 -17.71 -1.10 3.19
C ALA A 256 -17.21 -1.12 1.73
N ALA A 257 -16.73 0.02 1.23
CA ALA A 257 -16.18 0.17 -0.12
C ALA A 257 -14.88 -0.63 -0.28
N ALA A 258 -13.96 -0.51 0.69
CA ALA A 258 -12.74 -1.33 0.70
C ALA A 258 -13.06 -2.83 0.73
N ASP A 259 -14.05 -3.26 1.53
CA ASP A 259 -14.49 -4.67 1.57
C ASP A 259 -15.16 -5.13 0.27
N ALA A 260 -15.81 -4.22 -0.44
CA ALA A 260 -16.50 -4.49 -1.71
C ALA A 260 -15.56 -4.37 -2.93
N GLY A 261 -14.26 -4.15 -2.72
CA GLY A 261 -13.26 -4.10 -3.78
C GLY A 261 -13.24 -2.78 -4.56
N TYR A 262 -13.73 -1.68 -3.99
CA TYR A 262 -13.56 -0.36 -4.59
C TYR A 262 -12.11 0.12 -4.50
N GLY A 263 -11.63 0.78 -5.55
CA GLY A 263 -10.34 1.48 -5.54
C GLY A 263 -10.43 2.81 -4.78
N LEU A 264 -9.56 3.00 -3.79
CA LEU A 264 -9.56 4.19 -2.92
C LEU A 264 -8.23 4.95 -3.08
N LEU A 265 -8.31 6.25 -3.33
CA LEU A 265 -7.16 7.16 -3.41
C LEU A 265 -7.18 8.14 -2.24
N PHE A 266 -6.34 7.93 -1.24
CA PHE A 266 -6.20 8.81 -0.09
C PHE A 266 -5.25 9.97 -0.40
N GLU A 267 -5.76 11.19 -0.31
CA GLU A 267 -5.03 12.43 -0.54
C GLU A 267 -4.56 13.02 0.79
N GLY A 268 -3.27 12.84 1.08
CA GLY A 268 -2.61 13.50 2.20
C GLY A 268 -2.53 15.01 2.00
N ALA A 269 -2.71 15.76 3.09
CA ALA A 269 -2.46 17.19 3.14
C ALA A 269 -1.17 17.46 3.92
N GLN A 270 -0.44 18.51 3.51
CA GLN A 270 0.86 18.90 4.10
C GLN A 270 1.92 17.78 4.03
N GLY A 271 2.97 17.82 4.86
CA GLY A 271 4.05 16.85 4.85
C GLY A 271 4.58 16.56 6.26
N PRO A 272 5.33 15.45 6.44
CA PRO A 272 5.71 14.91 7.75
C PRO A 272 6.58 15.86 8.58
N LEU A 273 7.31 16.79 7.96
CA LEU A 273 8.11 17.77 8.71
C LEU A 273 7.26 18.73 9.53
N ILE A 274 5.98 18.89 9.20
CA ILE A 274 5.03 19.73 9.94
C ILE A 274 3.90 18.92 10.56
N ASP A 275 4.12 17.62 10.75
CA ASP A 275 3.25 16.75 11.54
C ASP A 275 3.22 17.22 13.01
N ILE A 276 2.06 17.19 13.65
CA ILE A 276 1.91 17.67 15.04
C ILE A 276 2.73 16.87 16.06
N ASP A 277 2.88 15.56 15.84
CA ASP A 277 3.54 14.65 16.78
C ASP A 277 4.99 14.37 16.39
N HIS A 278 5.26 14.30 15.08
CA HIS A 278 6.56 13.89 14.57
C HIS A 278 7.38 15.02 13.93
N GLY A 279 6.73 16.13 13.56
CA GLY A 279 7.37 17.24 12.86
C GLY A 279 8.25 18.10 13.75
N ILE A 280 8.80 19.18 13.16
CA ILE A 280 9.73 20.11 13.81
C ILE A 280 8.96 21.06 14.75
N TYR A 281 8.52 20.54 15.89
CA TYR A 281 7.72 21.29 16.87
C TYR A 281 8.50 22.48 17.47
N PRO A 282 7.89 23.67 17.65
CA PRO A 282 6.47 24.00 17.48
C PRO A 282 6.07 24.48 16.08
N TYR A 283 6.97 24.46 15.09
CA TYR A 283 6.73 24.96 13.73
C TYR A 283 5.98 23.94 12.86
N VAL A 284 4.87 23.42 13.37
CA VAL A 284 4.08 22.34 12.80
C VAL A 284 2.64 22.79 12.57
N THR A 285 1.87 22.02 11.80
CA THR A 285 0.41 22.18 11.81
C THR A 285 -0.20 21.43 12.99
N THR A 286 -1.46 21.69 13.32
CA THR A 286 -2.17 21.02 14.42
C THR A 286 -2.86 19.72 14.01
N CYS A 287 -2.56 19.24 12.80
CA CYS A 287 -3.08 17.98 12.27
C CYS A 287 -1.93 16.99 12.06
N PRO A 288 -2.17 15.68 12.19
CA PRO A 288 -1.24 14.69 11.68
C PRO A 288 -1.18 14.77 10.15
N THR A 289 0.01 14.65 9.58
CA THR A 289 0.27 14.81 8.13
C THR A 289 0.92 13.58 7.50
N ALA A 290 1.53 12.72 8.32
CA ALA A 290 2.12 11.45 7.88
C ALA A 290 1.06 10.38 7.58
N PHE A 291 1.49 9.20 7.12
CA PHE A 291 0.60 8.09 6.73
C PHE A 291 -0.41 7.68 7.80
N HIS A 292 -0.05 7.79 9.08
CA HIS A 292 -0.94 7.48 10.21
C HIS A 292 -2.21 8.36 10.26
N ALA A 293 -2.25 9.46 9.51
CA ALA A 293 -3.43 10.28 9.35
C ALA A 293 -4.56 9.58 8.56
N VAL A 294 -4.25 8.57 7.73
CA VAL A 294 -5.26 7.79 6.97
C VAL A 294 -6.24 7.06 7.89
N PRO A 295 -5.81 6.13 8.77
CA PRO A 295 -6.73 5.44 9.66
C PRO A 295 -7.45 6.39 10.63
N MET A 296 -6.75 7.41 11.14
CA MET A 296 -7.37 8.42 12.02
C MET A 296 -8.47 9.20 11.29
N GLY A 297 -8.20 9.62 10.05
CA GLY A 297 -9.03 10.52 9.29
C GLY A 297 -10.18 9.86 8.52
N THR A 298 -10.19 8.53 8.43
CA THR A 298 -11.16 7.78 7.61
C THR A 298 -11.77 6.56 8.29
N GLY A 299 -11.12 5.98 9.30
CA GLY A 299 -11.49 4.69 9.88
C GLY A 299 -11.09 3.47 9.03
N VAL A 300 -10.44 3.67 7.88
CA VAL A 300 -9.92 2.57 7.05
C VAL A 300 -8.62 2.03 7.67
N ASP A 301 -8.52 0.71 7.79
CA ASP A 301 -7.32 0.05 8.31
C ASP A 301 -6.10 0.36 7.43
N ALA A 302 -5.01 0.80 8.07
CA ALA A 302 -3.75 1.08 7.42
C ALA A 302 -3.19 -0.15 6.68
N GLY A 303 -3.44 -1.36 7.18
CA GLY A 303 -3.00 -2.61 6.55
C GLY A 303 -3.64 -2.89 5.19
N ARG A 304 -4.73 -2.19 4.83
CA ARG A 304 -5.39 -2.31 3.52
C ARG A 304 -4.79 -1.43 2.45
N VAL A 305 -3.98 -0.44 2.81
CA VAL A 305 -3.35 0.46 1.84
C VAL A 305 -2.17 -0.25 1.20
N GLN A 306 -2.36 -0.68 -0.05
CA GLN A 306 -1.39 -1.46 -0.82
C GLN A 306 -0.26 -0.57 -1.33
N HIS A 307 -0.63 0.62 -1.82
CA HIS A 307 0.28 1.54 -2.47
C HIS A 307 0.44 2.80 -1.61
N ARG A 308 1.66 3.09 -1.16
CA ARG A 308 2.00 4.29 -0.40
C ARG A 308 3.00 5.08 -1.21
N ILE A 309 2.50 5.93 -2.10
CA ILE A 309 3.33 6.72 -3.00
C ILE A 309 3.61 8.06 -2.35
N ALA A 310 4.89 8.35 -2.08
CA ALA A 310 5.27 9.64 -1.52
C ALA A 310 5.83 10.56 -2.61
N VAL A 311 5.40 11.82 -2.63
CA VAL A 311 6.02 12.83 -3.49
C VAL A 311 7.26 13.41 -2.81
N LEU A 312 8.32 13.57 -3.60
CA LEU A 312 9.56 14.21 -3.18
C LEU A 312 9.96 15.23 -4.24
N LYS A 313 9.92 16.50 -3.90
CA LYS A 313 10.37 17.56 -4.82
C LYS A 313 11.88 17.48 -4.99
N ALA A 314 12.37 17.79 -6.18
CA ALA A 314 13.80 17.73 -6.52
C ALA A 314 14.69 18.74 -5.76
N TYR A 315 14.09 19.63 -4.96
CA TYR A 315 14.74 20.60 -4.09
C TYR A 315 13.84 20.84 -2.86
N GLN A 316 14.37 21.51 -1.83
CA GLN A 316 13.64 21.76 -0.59
C GLN A 316 13.01 23.15 -0.60
N THR A 317 11.81 23.25 -0.04
CA THR A 317 11.21 24.53 0.34
C THR A 317 10.61 24.45 1.73
N MET A 318 10.40 25.62 2.32
CA MET A 318 9.76 25.77 3.63
C MET A 318 8.87 27.01 3.64
N VAL A 319 7.69 26.89 4.26
CA VAL A 319 6.77 27.99 4.52
C VAL A 319 6.72 28.23 6.02
N GLY A 320 6.91 29.48 6.43
CA GLY A 320 6.89 29.87 7.85
C GLY A 320 8.27 29.83 8.49
N ASN A 321 8.25 30.00 9.81
CA ASN A 321 9.45 30.02 10.64
C ASN A 321 9.88 28.59 10.97
N GLY A 322 11.15 28.40 11.34
CA GLY A 322 11.71 27.10 11.69
C GLY A 322 13.10 26.85 11.08
N PRO A 323 13.85 25.88 11.62
CA PRO A 323 15.16 25.54 11.08
C PRO A 323 15.05 24.93 9.69
N PHE A 324 15.92 25.35 8.78
CA PHE A 324 16.02 24.84 7.42
C PHE A 324 17.50 24.66 7.08
N VAL A 325 17.99 23.42 7.23
CA VAL A 325 19.43 23.13 7.19
C VAL A 325 20.04 23.42 5.80
N THR A 326 19.32 23.11 4.72
CA THR A 326 19.79 23.37 3.35
C THR A 326 19.34 24.70 2.76
N GLU A 327 18.83 25.63 3.57
CA GLU A 327 18.37 26.93 3.07
C GLU A 327 19.49 27.69 2.36
N ASP A 328 19.19 28.19 1.17
CA ASP A 328 20.04 29.15 0.47
C ASP A 328 19.33 30.50 0.43
N THR A 329 19.91 31.50 1.09
CA THR A 329 19.41 32.89 1.06
C THR A 329 20.00 33.72 -0.09
N GLY A 330 20.83 33.09 -0.93
CA GLY A 330 21.56 33.73 -2.02
C GLY A 330 20.91 33.52 -3.40
N ARG A 331 21.79 33.30 -4.39
CA ARG A 331 21.40 33.21 -5.81
C ARG A 331 20.61 31.94 -6.10
N LEU A 332 20.97 30.82 -5.49
CA LEU A 332 20.30 29.54 -5.73
C LEU A 332 18.88 29.57 -5.19
N GLY A 333 18.68 30.00 -3.95
CA GLY A 333 17.35 30.09 -3.36
C GLY A 333 16.43 31.02 -4.13
N THR A 334 16.96 32.14 -4.63
CA THR A 334 16.22 33.04 -5.52
C THR A 334 15.87 32.36 -6.85
N HIS A 335 16.84 31.68 -7.48
CA HIS A 335 16.63 30.95 -8.73
C HIS A 335 15.55 29.86 -8.60
N LEU A 336 15.65 29.00 -7.58
CA LEU A 336 14.68 27.94 -7.30
C LEU A 336 13.29 28.51 -7.03
N ARG A 337 13.20 29.62 -6.30
CA ARG A 337 11.93 30.27 -5.99
C ARG A 337 11.24 30.82 -7.24
N GLU A 338 11.99 31.49 -8.11
CA GLU A 338 11.47 32.09 -9.34
C GLU A 338 11.09 31.02 -10.37
N ARG A 339 11.98 30.06 -10.64
CA ARG A 339 11.73 28.95 -11.58
C ARG A 339 10.60 28.03 -11.12
N GLY A 340 10.57 27.71 -9.83
CA GLY A 340 9.56 26.83 -9.24
C GLY A 340 8.22 27.51 -8.94
N ALA A 341 8.10 28.82 -9.18
CA ALA A 341 6.96 29.65 -8.78
C ALA A 341 6.55 29.44 -7.32
N GLU A 342 7.54 29.46 -6.42
CA GLU A 342 7.40 29.05 -5.01
C GLU A 342 6.80 30.17 -4.14
N THR A 343 5.51 30.40 -4.35
CA THR A 343 4.67 31.30 -3.53
C THR A 343 3.48 30.52 -2.98
N GLY A 344 3.20 30.68 -1.68
CA GLY A 344 2.08 30.00 -1.03
C GLY A 344 0.73 30.37 -1.65
N THR A 345 -0.06 29.38 -2.05
CA THR A 345 -1.37 29.61 -2.69
C THR A 345 -2.41 30.18 -1.74
N THR A 346 -2.39 29.75 -0.48
CA THR A 346 -3.33 30.20 0.57
C THR A 346 -2.89 31.49 1.25
N THR A 347 -1.58 31.66 1.50
CA THR A 347 -1.04 32.79 2.29
C THR A 347 -0.42 33.89 1.44
N GLY A 348 -0.09 33.63 0.17
CA GLY A 348 0.64 34.54 -0.70
C GLY A 348 2.12 34.76 -0.32
N ARG A 349 2.63 34.06 0.71
CA ARG A 349 4.00 34.27 1.21
C ARG A 349 5.04 33.58 0.32
N PRO A 350 6.20 34.21 0.03
CA PRO A 350 7.28 33.55 -0.67
C PRO A 350 7.83 32.41 0.17
N ARG A 351 8.16 31.28 -0.46
CA ARG A 351 8.77 30.14 0.22
C ARG A 351 10.28 30.33 0.34
N ARG A 352 10.84 29.89 1.45
CA ARG A 352 12.29 29.69 1.60
C ARG A 352 12.68 28.50 0.73
N CYS A 353 13.84 28.54 0.08
CA CYS A 353 14.27 27.52 -0.88
C CYS A 353 15.71 27.08 -0.61
N GLY A 354 16.04 25.85 -0.99
CA GLY A 354 17.35 25.25 -0.73
C GLY A 354 17.53 23.95 -1.49
N TRP A 355 18.73 23.38 -1.40
CA TRP A 355 19.02 22.08 -2.01
C TRP A 355 18.15 20.97 -1.40
N LEU A 356 17.96 19.90 -2.18
CA LEU A 356 17.31 18.68 -1.71
C LEU A 356 18.05 18.15 -0.48
N ASP A 357 17.28 17.76 0.54
CA ASP A 357 17.84 17.20 1.76
C ASP A 357 17.32 15.78 1.96
N LEU A 358 18.20 14.82 1.71
CA LEU A 358 17.90 13.40 1.82
C LEU A 358 17.97 12.91 3.26
N VAL A 359 18.61 13.65 4.17
CA VAL A 359 18.73 13.26 5.58
C VAL A 359 17.36 13.30 6.25
N HIS A 360 16.62 14.40 6.07
CA HIS A 360 15.24 14.44 6.57
C HIS A 360 14.29 13.59 5.72
N ALA A 361 14.50 13.47 4.40
CA ALA A 361 13.65 12.63 3.56
C ALA A 361 13.75 11.15 3.96
N HIS A 362 14.94 10.67 4.32
CA HIS A 362 15.15 9.32 4.88
C HIS A 362 14.42 9.12 6.21
N TRP A 363 14.41 10.14 7.08
CA TRP A 363 13.57 10.11 8.28
C TRP A 363 12.07 10.06 7.91
N SER A 364 11.62 10.86 6.95
CA SER A 364 10.22 10.84 6.46
C SER A 364 9.83 9.48 5.87
N VAL A 365 10.75 8.79 5.18
CA VAL A 365 10.57 7.41 4.70
C VAL A 365 10.33 6.46 5.88
N SER A 366 11.04 6.64 7.00
CA SER A 366 10.85 5.80 8.19
C SER A 366 9.47 5.97 8.82
N VAL A 367 8.93 7.19 8.81
CA VAL A 367 7.60 7.54 9.36
C VAL A 367 6.47 7.10 8.43
N ASN A 368 6.61 7.32 7.12
CA ASN A 368 5.55 7.06 6.14
C ASN A 368 5.59 5.64 5.56
N ARG A 369 6.76 5.00 5.56
CA ARG A 369 7.03 3.69 4.94
C ARG A 369 6.49 3.61 3.49
N PRO A 370 6.83 4.56 2.61
CA PRO A 370 6.34 4.54 1.23
C PRO A 370 6.77 3.25 0.51
N THR A 371 5.92 2.75 -0.38
CA THR A 371 6.24 1.65 -1.29
C THR A 371 7.01 2.13 -2.51
N SER A 372 6.77 3.38 -2.93
CA SER A 372 7.58 4.07 -3.94
C SER A 372 7.53 5.59 -3.81
N ILE A 373 8.42 6.25 -4.55
CA ILE A 373 8.54 7.71 -4.60
C ILE A 373 8.25 8.23 -6.00
N VAL A 374 7.59 9.40 -6.06
CA VAL A 374 7.50 10.20 -7.28
C VAL A 374 8.30 11.48 -7.11
N LEU A 375 9.30 11.67 -7.96
CA LEU A 375 10.10 12.90 -7.96
C LEU A 375 9.40 14.00 -8.73
N THR A 376 9.29 15.19 -8.14
CA THR A 376 8.56 16.31 -8.76
C THR A 376 9.42 17.55 -8.96
N LYS A 377 9.00 18.39 -9.92
CA LYS A 377 9.67 19.64 -10.29
C LYS A 377 11.13 19.48 -10.71
N LEU A 378 11.45 18.41 -11.44
CA LEU A 378 12.80 18.21 -11.98
C LEU A 378 13.16 19.27 -13.02
N ASP A 379 12.17 19.81 -13.74
CA ASP A 379 12.29 20.90 -14.71
C ASP A 379 12.82 22.21 -14.12
N VAL A 380 12.73 22.38 -12.80
CA VAL A 380 13.28 23.56 -12.11
C VAL A 380 14.80 23.53 -12.05
N LEU A 381 15.40 22.34 -12.15
CA LEU A 381 16.86 22.15 -12.11
C LEU A 381 17.51 22.17 -13.50
N ASP A 382 16.70 22.34 -14.56
CA ASP A 382 17.16 22.37 -15.95
C ASP A 382 18.23 23.45 -16.20
N GLY A 383 19.36 23.04 -16.79
CA GLY A 383 20.43 23.95 -17.20
C GLY A 383 21.40 24.32 -16.08
N LEU A 384 21.28 23.73 -14.89
CA LEU A 384 22.32 23.81 -13.87
C LEU A 384 23.50 22.90 -14.26
N GLY A 385 24.74 23.36 -14.02
CA GLY A 385 25.93 22.56 -14.29
C GLY A 385 26.18 21.46 -13.26
N GLU A 386 25.88 21.76 -11.99
CA GLU A 386 25.97 20.82 -10.86
C GLU A 386 24.76 21.01 -9.95
N ILE A 387 24.30 19.91 -9.35
CA ILE A 387 23.14 19.86 -8.45
C ILE A 387 23.60 19.35 -7.10
N GLY A 388 23.41 20.18 -6.06
CA GLY A 388 23.72 19.82 -4.68
C GLY A 388 22.60 19.01 -4.04
N VAL A 389 22.99 17.96 -3.30
CA VAL A 389 22.08 17.12 -2.51
C VAL A 389 22.69 16.92 -1.12
N CYS A 390 21.93 17.22 -0.07
CA CYS A 390 22.39 16.99 1.30
C CYS A 390 22.26 15.51 1.66
N VAL A 391 23.39 14.91 2.04
CA VAL A 391 23.56 13.47 2.33
C VAL A 391 23.98 13.20 3.77
N GLY A 392 24.12 14.26 4.58
CA GLY A 392 24.49 14.17 5.98
C GLY A 392 24.42 15.54 6.63
N TYR A 393 24.34 15.57 7.95
CA TYR A 393 24.47 16.81 8.72
C TYR A 393 25.81 16.84 9.43
N GLN A 394 26.46 18.00 9.37
CA GLN A 394 27.59 18.33 10.19
C GLN A 394 27.12 19.06 11.44
N ARG A 395 27.46 18.54 12.63
CA ARG A 395 27.23 19.21 13.90
C ARG A 395 28.46 19.08 14.79
N GLY A 396 29.14 20.21 15.02
CA GLY A 396 30.46 20.19 15.67
C GLY A 396 31.47 19.41 14.82
N ILE A 397 32.01 18.32 15.37
CA ILE A 397 32.98 17.45 14.70
C ILE A 397 32.36 16.25 13.98
N GLU A 398 31.09 15.94 14.24
CA GLU A 398 30.38 14.83 13.60
C GLU A 398 29.86 15.28 12.22
N THR A 399 30.16 14.52 11.16
CA THR A 399 29.77 14.83 9.77
C THR A 399 28.64 13.95 9.23
N SER A 400 28.11 13.05 10.05
CA SER A 400 27.02 12.13 9.71
C SER A 400 25.92 12.15 10.79
N ALA A 401 25.66 13.33 11.34
CA ALA A 401 24.68 13.50 12.39
C ALA A 401 23.26 13.18 11.87
N PRO A 402 22.43 12.46 12.63
CA PRO A 402 21.10 12.05 12.17
C PRO A 402 20.12 13.24 12.11
N PHE A 403 19.07 13.13 11.30
CA PHE A 403 17.95 14.06 11.42
C PHE A 403 17.24 13.85 12.76
N ARG A 404 17.05 14.94 13.52
CA ARG A 404 16.16 15.00 14.67
C ARG A 404 15.22 16.18 14.51
N PRO A 405 13.90 16.03 14.64
CA PRO A 405 12.94 17.11 14.46
C PRO A 405 12.89 18.08 15.67
N GLU A 406 14.06 18.48 16.17
CA GLU A 406 14.22 19.37 17.31
C GLU A 406 14.81 20.71 16.83
N VAL A 407 14.19 21.82 17.21
CA VAL A 407 14.58 23.15 16.70
C VAL A 407 16.02 23.51 17.01
N ASP A 408 16.43 23.38 18.27
CA ASP A 408 17.80 23.72 18.69
C ASP A 408 18.83 22.72 18.17
N TYR A 409 18.40 21.47 17.91
CA TYR A 409 19.25 20.49 17.26
C TYR A 409 19.59 20.93 15.83
N LEU A 410 18.56 21.18 15.03
CA LEU A 410 18.70 21.50 13.61
C LEU A 410 19.36 22.86 13.36
N ARG A 411 19.18 23.84 14.24
CA ARG A 411 19.90 25.13 14.18
C ARG A 411 21.41 24.98 14.32
N GLY A 412 21.88 23.94 15.00
CA GLY A 412 23.30 23.63 15.15
C GLY A 412 23.88 22.78 14.02
N CYS A 413 23.08 22.41 13.02
CA CYS A 413 23.50 21.57 11.90
C CYS A 413 23.84 22.41 10.66
N ALA A 414 24.88 21.99 9.94
CA ALA A 414 25.21 22.44 8.59
C ALA A 414 25.06 21.27 7.60
N PRO A 415 24.66 21.52 6.34
CA PRO A 415 24.47 20.45 5.37
C PRO A 415 25.80 19.94 4.82
N VAL A 416 25.97 18.61 4.76
CA VAL A 416 27.02 17.96 3.96
C VAL A 416 26.44 17.67 2.58
N LEU A 417 26.93 18.39 1.57
CA LEU A 417 26.43 18.32 0.20
C LEU A 417 27.29 17.39 -0.67
N ALA A 418 26.64 16.48 -1.39
CA ALA A 418 27.19 15.81 -2.55
C ALA A 418 26.73 16.53 -3.82
N PHE A 419 27.64 16.74 -4.77
CA PHE A 419 27.33 17.37 -6.06
C PHE A 419 27.25 16.32 -7.15
N LEU A 420 26.12 16.30 -7.87
CA LEU A 420 25.93 15.48 -9.06
C LEU A 420 26.00 16.36 -10.31
N PRO A 421 26.43 15.82 -11.47
CA PRO A 421 26.33 16.53 -12.73
C PRO A 421 24.88 16.92 -13.01
N GLY A 422 24.67 18.19 -13.36
CA GLY A 422 23.38 18.62 -13.87
C GLY A 422 23.18 18.20 -15.33
N TRP A 423 21.98 18.47 -15.86
CA TRP A 423 21.60 18.08 -17.22
C TRP A 423 21.25 19.29 -18.09
N PRO A 424 21.42 19.17 -19.42
CA PRO A 424 21.02 20.22 -20.34
C PRO A 424 19.49 20.41 -20.33
N ALA A 425 19.07 21.68 -20.44
CA ALA A 425 17.68 22.07 -20.57
C ALA A 425 17.18 21.97 -22.03
N PRO A 426 15.86 21.82 -22.30
CA PRO A 426 14.80 21.52 -21.34
C PRO A 426 14.37 20.03 -21.38
N VAL A 427 14.06 19.43 -20.23
CA VAL A 427 13.41 18.09 -20.15
C VAL A 427 11.88 18.18 -20.17
N SER A 428 11.34 19.40 -20.05
CA SER A 428 9.92 19.65 -20.22
C SER A 428 9.47 19.17 -21.61
N ARG A 429 8.46 18.29 -21.66
CA ARG A 429 7.87 17.59 -22.84
C ARG A 429 8.37 16.17 -23.11
N THR A 430 9.41 15.67 -22.43
CA THR A 430 9.73 14.25 -22.49
C THR A 430 8.55 13.43 -21.94
N LYS A 431 8.15 12.37 -22.65
CA LYS A 431 7.04 11.51 -22.23
C LYS A 431 7.49 10.10 -21.85
N ASP A 432 8.65 9.69 -22.33
CA ASP A 432 9.20 8.37 -22.06
C ASP A 432 10.43 8.44 -21.16
N PHE A 433 10.49 7.52 -20.18
CA PHE A 433 11.62 7.45 -19.24
C PHE A 433 12.94 7.15 -19.97
N SER A 434 12.89 6.41 -21.07
CA SER A 434 14.06 6.07 -21.90
C SER A 434 14.68 7.29 -22.58
N GLU A 435 13.92 8.35 -22.82
CA GLU A 435 14.36 9.59 -23.48
C GLU A 435 15.00 10.59 -22.51
N LEU A 436 14.89 10.36 -21.19
CA LEU A 436 15.47 11.26 -20.19
C LEU A 436 17.02 11.25 -20.27
N PRO A 437 17.69 12.40 -20.02
CA PRO A 437 19.14 12.49 -19.97
C PRO A 437 19.77 11.47 -19.00
N ALA A 438 20.98 11.02 -19.32
CA ALA A 438 21.69 10.02 -18.50
C ALA A 438 21.97 10.55 -17.08
N GLU A 439 22.29 11.84 -16.97
CA GLU A 439 22.55 12.56 -15.72
C GLU A 439 21.29 12.64 -14.85
N LEU A 440 20.13 12.91 -15.45
CA LEU A 440 18.85 12.91 -14.75
C LEU A 440 18.51 11.50 -14.25
N LYS A 441 18.69 10.46 -15.08
CA LYS A 441 18.51 9.06 -14.65
C LYS A 441 19.47 8.69 -13.50
N ALA A 442 20.71 9.18 -13.54
CA ALA A 442 21.69 8.97 -12.47
C ALA A 442 21.27 9.68 -11.18
N PHE A 443 20.72 10.90 -11.26
CA PHE A 443 20.16 11.62 -10.13
C PHE A 443 18.97 10.87 -9.50
N VAL A 444 18.05 10.36 -10.31
CA VAL A 444 16.93 9.52 -9.84
C VAL A 444 17.43 8.27 -9.12
N ARG A 445 18.41 7.56 -9.70
CA ARG A 445 19.02 6.37 -9.08
C ARG A 445 19.76 6.70 -7.78
N PHE A 446 20.45 7.83 -7.73
CA PHE A 446 21.15 8.29 -6.52
C PHE A 446 20.17 8.47 -5.36
N ILE A 447 19.04 9.14 -5.61
CA ILE A 447 17.99 9.34 -4.60
C ILE A 447 17.38 8.00 -4.18
N ALA A 448 17.02 7.14 -5.14
CA ALA A 448 16.45 5.82 -4.86
C ALA A 448 17.38 4.95 -4.00
N ASN A 449 18.67 4.94 -4.32
CA ASN A 449 19.69 4.20 -3.59
C ASN A 449 19.89 4.75 -2.17
N TYR A 450 19.94 6.08 -2.01
CA TYR A 450 20.12 6.69 -0.69
C TYR A 450 18.91 6.45 0.23
N LEU A 451 17.69 6.54 -0.31
CA LEU A 451 16.47 6.37 0.46
C LEU A 451 16.04 4.91 0.63
N GLU A 452 16.68 3.99 -0.10
CA GLU A 452 16.31 2.57 -0.16
C GLU A 452 14.84 2.33 -0.53
N VAL A 453 14.28 3.22 -1.36
CA VAL A 453 12.89 3.17 -1.85
C VAL A 453 12.89 3.41 -3.35
N PRO A 454 12.20 2.58 -4.17
CA PRO A 454 12.18 2.75 -5.61
C PRO A 454 11.48 4.06 -6.00
N VAL A 455 12.01 4.71 -7.04
CA VAL A 455 11.34 5.83 -7.69
C VAL A 455 10.46 5.28 -8.81
N SER A 456 9.14 5.36 -8.64
CA SER A 456 8.18 4.80 -9.60
C SER A 456 7.73 5.80 -10.66
N GLY A 457 8.01 7.09 -10.47
CA GLY A 457 7.69 8.12 -11.45
C GLY A 457 8.46 9.42 -11.26
N VAL A 458 8.47 10.23 -12.31
CA VAL A 458 9.09 11.55 -12.34
C VAL A 458 8.15 12.56 -13.00
N SER A 459 8.06 13.77 -12.46
CA SER A 459 7.29 14.89 -13.03
C SER A 459 8.24 15.93 -13.59
N VAL A 460 8.16 16.16 -14.90
CA VAL A 460 9.01 17.10 -15.67
C VAL A 460 8.27 18.39 -16.05
N GLY A 461 7.17 18.67 -15.36
CA GLY A 461 6.36 19.86 -15.59
C GLY A 461 5.05 19.87 -14.80
N PRO A 462 4.35 21.01 -14.84
CA PRO A 462 3.11 21.22 -14.10
C PRO A 462 1.86 20.67 -14.80
N ASP A 463 1.89 20.39 -16.10
CA ASP A 463 0.69 19.97 -16.83
C ASP A 463 0.38 18.49 -16.56
N ALA A 464 -0.89 18.09 -16.69
CA ALA A 464 -1.35 16.74 -16.33
C ALA A 464 -0.52 15.61 -17.00
N ASP A 465 -0.09 15.82 -18.25
CA ASP A 465 0.63 14.82 -19.05
C ASP A 465 2.14 14.75 -18.74
N ASP A 466 2.67 15.58 -17.83
CA ASP A 466 4.11 15.68 -17.56
C ASP A 466 4.61 14.71 -16.48
N LEU A 467 3.77 13.74 -16.08
CA LEU A 467 4.15 12.65 -15.20
C LEU A 467 4.58 11.44 -16.04
N ILE A 468 5.85 11.07 -15.92
CA ILE A 468 6.45 9.92 -16.58
C ILE A 468 6.55 8.79 -15.57
N ALA A 469 5.88 7.67 -15.82
CA ALA A 469 6.05 6.46 -15.01
C ALA A 469 7.35 5.74 -15.39
N VAL A 470 8.05 5.21 -14.40
CA VAL A 470 9.21 4.34 -14.65
C VAL A 470 8.71 2.96 -15.10
N PRO A 471 9.16 2.43 -16.25
CA PRO A 471 8.67 1.15 -16.75
C PRO A 471 8.88 0.01 -15.76
N GLY A 472 7.84 -0.81 -15.55
CA GLY A 472 7.87 -1.95 -14.63
C GLY A 472 7.63 -1.59 -13.16
N GLU A 473 7.66 -0.31 -12.79
CA GLU A 473 7.48 0.14 -11.41
C GLU A 473 5.99 0.32 -11.03
N GLU A 474 5.76 0.50 -9.72
CA GLU A 474 4.43 0.55 -9.08
C GLU A 474 3.46 1.53 -9.78
N LEU A 475 3.91 2.73 -10.15
CA LEU A 475 3.06 3.73 -10.79
C LEU A 475 2.55 3.27 -12.16
N ALA A 476 3.42 2.66 -12.97
CA ALA A 476 3.03 2.11 -14.26
C ALA A 476 2.03 0.96 -14.10
N GLN A 477 2.15 0.16 -13.04
CA GLN A 477 1.22 -0.94 -12.74
C GLN A 477 -0.18 -0.42 -12.41
N ILE A 478 -0.29 0.64 -11.59
CA ILE A 478 -1.59 1.26 -11.24
C ILE A 478 -2.27 1.85 -12.50
N GLN A 479 -1.49 2.52 -13.35
CA GLN A 479 -2.00 3.12 -14.60
C GLN A 479 -2.40 2.06 -15.64
N ALA A 480 -1.70 0.92 -15.69
CA ALA A 480 -2.00 -0.18 -16.58
C ALA A 480 -3.23 -1.01 -16.14
N ALA A 481 -3.39 -1.25 -14.83
CA ALA A 481 -4.49 -2.06 -14.29
C ALA A 481 -5.88 -1.47 -14.58
N SER A 482 -5.95 -0.16 -14.82
CA SER A 482 -7.18 0.62 -14.96
C SER A 482 -7.47 1.05 -16.40
N SER A 483 -6.46 1.15 -17.26
CA SER A 483 -6.65 1.40 -18.71
C SER A 483 -7.27 0.21 -19.44
N ALA A 484 -7.20 -0.99 -18.87
CA ALA A 484 -7.95 -2.16 -19.31
C ALA A 484 -9.49 -2.00 -19.20
N GLY A 485 -9.99 -0.98 -18.50
CA GLY A 485 -11.43 -0.73 -18.28
C GLY A 485 -12.09 0.34 -19.15
N SER A 486 -11.35 1.09 -20.00
CA SER A 486 -11.88 2.28 -20.72
C SER A 486 -11.75 2.27 -22.24
N ALA A 487 -11.11 1.28 -22.86
CA ALA A 487 -11.13 1.14 -24.32
C ALA A 487 -12.38 0.38 -24.74
N ALA A 488 -13.12 0.89 -25.75
CA ALA A 488 -14.13 0.12 -26.46
C ALA A 488 -13.58 -1.28 -26.72
N ALA A 489 -14.34 -2.29 -26.28
CA ALA A 489 -13.89 -3.68 -26.23
C ALA A 489 -13.05 -4.02 -27.46
N PRO A 490 -11.74 -4.37 -27.33
CA PRO A 490 -11.21 -5.29 -28.30
C PRO A 490 -12.13 -6.50 -28.18
N ALA A 491 -12.74 -6.90 -29.30
CA ALA A 491 -13.73 -7.97 -29.37
C ALA A 491 -13.42 -9.02 -28.31
N ALA A 492 -14.40 -9.30 -27.45
CA ALA A 492 -14.31 -10.27 -26.37
C ALA A 492 -13.34 -11.37 -26.79
N VAL A 493 -12.24 -11.53 -26.06
CA VAL A 493 -11.42 -12.74 -26.23
C VAL A 493 -12.35 -13.85 -25.79
N ASP A 494 -12.96 -14.43 -26.80
CA ASP A 494 -13.79 -15.60 -26.74
C ASP A 494 -13.09 -16.62 -25.85
N VAL A 495 -13.68 -16.87 -24.68
CA VAL A 495 -13.28 -17.93 -23.76
C VAL A 495 -13.82 -19.28 -24.26
N SER A 496 -14.44 -19.32 -25.45
CA SER A 496 -14.59 -20.57 -26.18
C SER A 496 -13.21 -21.04 -26.65
N PRO A 497 -12.93 -22.35 -26.61
CA PRO A 497 -11.69 -22.90 -27.10
C PRO A 497 -11.49 -22.50 -28.56
N ARG A 498 -10.47 -21.66 -28.82
CA ARG A 498 -9.95 -21.48 -30.17
C ARG A 498 -9.57 -22.86 -30.72
N SER A 499 -10.32 -23.32 -31.71
CA SER A 499 -10.06 -24.56 -32.46
C SER A 499 -8.97 -24.34 -33.51
N PRO A 500 -8.43 -25.40 -34.14
CA PRO A 500 -7.71 -26.53 -33.57
C PRO A 500 -6.26 -26.55 -34.13
N GLY A 501 -5.27 -26.58 -33.24
CA GLY A 501 -3.86 -26.61 -33.66
C GLY A 501 -2.86 -27.09 -32.61
N SER A 502 -3.31 -27.62 -31.47
CA SER A 502 -2.66 -28.68 -30.69
C SER A 502 -3.56 -28.91 -29.46
N ALA A 503 -3.91 -30.15 -29.18
CA ALA A 503 -4.87 -30.49 -28.13
C ALA A 503 -4.39 -29.98 -26.74
N ALA A 504 -5.28 -29.43 -25.91
CA ALA A 504 -4.98 -29.07 -24.53
C ALA A 504 -4.36 -30.26 -23.77
N PRO A 505 -3.48 -30.03 -22.78
CA PRO A 505 -2.82 -31.11 -22.08
C PRO A 505 -3.83 -32.04 -21.39
N THR A 506 -3.59 -33.35 -21.47
CA THR A 506 -4.45 -34.39 -20.91
C THR A 506 -4.42 -34.44 -19.38
N ALA A 507 -3.30 -33.98 -18.79
CA ALA A 507 -3.09 -33.78 -17.36
C ALA A 507 -1.94 -32.78 -17.17
N ARG A 508 -1.77 -32.24 -15.97
CA ARG A 508 -0.69 -31.31 -15.63
C ARG A 508 0.12 -31.79 -14.43
N LEU A 509 1.45 -31.71 -14.50
CA LEU A 509 2.34 -32.10 -13.41
C LEU A 509 3.11 -30.90 -12.87
N ALA A 510 3.06 -30.71 -11.54
CA ALA A 510 3.99 -29.84 -10.85
C ALA A 510 5.33 -30.57 -10.76
N ILE A 511 6.36 -30.02 -11.41
CA ILE A 511 7.70 -30.61 -11.40
C ILE A 511 8.64 -29.72 -10.57
N PHE A 512 9.06 -30.25 -9.43
CA PHE A 512 10.02 -29.62 -8.54
C PHE A 512 11.42 -30.18 -8.83
N CYS A 513 12.36 -29.31 -9.20
CA CYS A 513 13.73 -29.72 -9.53
C CYS A 513 14.75 -28.59 -9.28
N GLY A 514 16.04 -28.92 -9.29
CA GLY A 514 17.11 -27.98 -9.00
C GLY A 514 17.24 -26.82 -10.01
N ALA A 515 17.46 -25.61 -9.49
CA ALA A 515 17.86 -24.45 -10.29
C ALA A 515 19.28 -24.59 -10.87
N GLY A 516 20.15 -25.33 -10.18
CA GLY A 516 21.49 -25.70 -10.66
C GLY A 516 21.47 -26.99 -11.49
N ALA A 517 22.53 -27.24 -12.26
CA ALA A 517 22.69 -28.47 -13.03
C ALA A 517 23.11 -29.70 -12.18
N GLY A 518 23.57 -29.47 -10.95
CA GLY A 518 24.25 -30.51 -10.16
C GLY A 518 25.64 -30.84 -10.71
N THR A 519 26.33 -31.77 -10.05
CA THR A 519 27.66 -32.28 -10.50
C THR A 519 27.55 -33.56 -11.32
N ASP A 520 26.42 -34.26 -11.24
CA ASP A 520 26.14 -35.49 -11.99
C ASP A 520 25.29 -35.18 -13.22
N GLN A 521 25.88 -35.39 -14.41
CA GLN A 521 25.25 -35.12 -15.69
C GLN A 521 23.97 -35.96 -15.91
N HIS A 522 23.87 -37.15 -15.32
CA HIS A 522 22.70 -38.01 -15.44
C HIS A 522 21.42 -37.36 -14.88
N GLN A 523 21.54 -36.45 -13.91
CA GLN A 523 20.38 -35.75 -13.35
C GLN A 523 19.83 -34.71 -14.33
N ARG A 524 20.71 -34.02 -15.06
CA ARG A 524 20.29 -33.10 -16.12
C ARG A 524 19.64 -33.85 -17.29
N GLU A 525 20.22 -35.00 -17.69
CA GLU A 525 19.65 -35.87 -18.72
C GLU A 525 18.29 -36.43 -18.31
N LEU A 526 18.10 -36.76 -17.03
CA LEU A 526 16.81 -37.16 -16.47
C LEU A 526 15.75 -36.06 -16.64
N ALA A 527 16.09 -34.81 -16.36
CA ALA A 527 15.18 -33.66 -16.56
C ALA A 527 14.80 -33.50 -18.04
N THR A 528 15.76 -33.63 -18.96
CA THR A 528 15.50 -33.64 -20.42
C THR A 528 14.55 -34.76 -20.81
N ARG A 529 14.82 -36.01 -20.39
CA ARG A 529 13.98 -37.18 -20.70
C ARG A 529 12.54 -37.02 -20.18
N ILE A 530 12.36 -36.41 -19.01
CA ILE A 530 11.03 -36.12 -18.45
C ILE A 530 10.30 -35.08 -19.29
N GLY A 531 10.99 -33.99 -19.69
CA GLY A 531 10.41 -32.96 -20.55
C GLY A 531 9.88 -33.55 -21.87
N GLU A 532 10.70 -34.35 -22.56
CA GLU A 532 10.29 -35.02 -23.79
C GLU A 532 9.17 -36.04 -23.57
N ALA A 533 9.22 -36.82 -22.48
CA ALA A 533 8.21 -37.82 -22.18
C ALA A 533 6.84 -37.20 -21.86
N CYS A 534 6.82 -36.07 -21.15
CA CYS A 534 5.59 -35.32 -20.90
C CYS A 534 4.99 -34.79 -22.21
N ALA A 535 5.82 -34.18 -23.06
CA ALA A 535 5.39 -33.70 -24.38
C ALA A 535 4.81 -34.83 -25.25
N ARG A 536 5.49 -35.98 -25.35
CA ARG A 536 5.00 -37.15 -26.12
C ARG A 536 3.68 -37.71 -25.60
N ARG A 537 3.39 -37.58 -24.30
CA ARG A 537 2.14 -38.05 -23.67
C ARG A 537 1.04 -36.98 -23.59
N GLY A 538 1.31 -35.77 -24.06
CA GLY A 538 0.38 -34.63 -23.96
C GLY A 538 0.21 -34.13 -22.52
N ILE A 539 1.16 -34.40 -21.62
CA ILE A 539 1.12 -33.95 -20.22
C ILE A 539 1.76 -32.57 -20.13
N GLY A 540 1.05 -31.61 -19.52
CA GLY A 540 1.56 -30.26 -19.28
C GLY A 540 2.47 -30.19 -18.05
N ILE A 541 3.47 -29.32 -18.10
CA ILE A 541 4.44 -29.10 -17.02
C ILE A 541 4.13 -27.78 -16.33
N VAL A 542 4.14 -27.78 -15.00
CA VAL A 542 4.10 -26.59 -14.14
C VAL A 542 5.38 -26.60 -13.30
N TYR A 543 6.23 -25.58 -13.43
CA TYR A 543 7.55 -25.55 -12.77
C TYR A 543 7.96 -24.12 -12.34
N GLY A 544 9.10 -23.98 -11.66
CA GLY A 544 9.59 -22.72 -11.08
C GLY A 544 10.12 -21.65 -12.07
N ALA A 545 9.98 -21.86 -13.38
CA ALA A 545 10.39 -20.94 -14.44
C ALA A 545 11.90 -20.58 -14.53
N GLY A 546 12.79 -21.37 -13.92
CA GLY A 546 14.23 -21.19 -14.10
C GLY A 546 14.69 -21.53 -15.53
N GLY A 547 15.54 -20.68 -16.12
CA GLY A 547 16.06 -20.86 -17.49
C GLY A 547 17.38 -21.63 -17.58
N VAL A 548 17.98 -22.00 -16.45
CA VAL A 548 19.28 -22.69 -16.37
C VAL A 548 19.18 -23.99 -15.56
N GLY A 549 20.24 -24.79 -15.56
CA GLY A 549 20.31 -26.03 -14.76
C GLY A 549 19.34 -27.12 -15.21
N MET A 550 18.78 -27.86 -14.24
CA MET A 550 17.79 -28.92 -14.51
C MET A 550 16.44 -28.32 -14.93
N MET A 551 16.04 -27.20 -14.32
CA MET A 551 14.82 -26.46 -14.69
C MET A 551 14.84 -25.99 -16.16
N GLY A 552 15.96 -25.41 -16.61
CA GLY A 552 16.14 -25.05 -18.01
C GLY A 552 16.04 -26.26 -18.94
N ALA A 553 16.83 -27.31 -18.66
CA ALA A 553 16.86 -28.54 -19.46
C ALA A 553 15.49 -29.25 -19.58
N LEU A 554 14.70 -29.25 -18.50
CA LEU A 554 13.33 -29.77 -18.49
C LEU A 554 12.42 -28.97 -19.45
N SER A 555 12.41 -27.64 -19.28
CA SER A 555 11.52 -26.76 -20.06
C SER A 555 11.90 -26.72 -21.54
N ASP A 556 13.18 -26.68 -21.86
CA ASP A 556 13.70 -26.69 -23.24
C ASP A 556 13.33 -27.97 -23.98
N ALA A 557 13.49 -29.11 -23.31
CA ALA A 557 13.17 -30.42 -23.88
C ALA A 557 11.67 -30.56 -24.13
N ALA A 558 10.83 -30.09 -23.19
CA ALA A 558 9.38 -30.11 -23.34
C ALA A 558 8.91 -29.21 -24.48
N LEU A 559 9.39 -27.96 -24.56
CA LEU A 559 9.00 -27.02 -25.63
C LEU A 559 9.50 -27.47 -27.00
N SER A 560 10.74 -27.97 -27.09
CA SER A 560 11.32 -28.47 -28.35
C SER A 560 10.55 -29.67 -28.92
N ALA A 561 9.94 -30.46 -28.03
CA ALA A 561 9.08 -31.58 -28.39
C ALA A 561 7.59 -31.18 -28.58
N GLY A 562 7.26 -29.88 -28.55
CA GLY A 562 5.90 -29.37 -28.73
C GLY A 562 4.99 -29.53 -27.52
N GLY A 563 5.54 -29.69 -26.32
CA GLY A 563 4.81 -29.84 -25.06
C GLY A 563 4.34 -28.52 -24.44
N PHE A 564 3.46 -28.62 -23.44
CA PHE A 564 2.91 -27.49 -22.71
C PHE A 564 3.72 -27.19 -21.45
N VAL A 565 4.23 -25.96 -21.31
CA VAL A 565 5.02 -25.54 -20.14
C VAL A 565 4.45 -24.27 -19.56
N THR A 566 4.17 -24.30 -18.26
CA THR A 566 3.76 -23.14 -17.46
C THR A 566 4.81 -22.88 -16.38
N GLY A 567 5.43 -21.71 -16.42
CA GLY A 567 6.37 -21.25 -15.39
C GLY A 567 5.66 -20.43 -14.32
N VAL A 568 5.99 -20.65 -13.05
CA VAL A 568 5.54 -19.81 -11.93
C VAL A 568 6.77 -19.29 -11.19
N ILE A 569 6.96 -17.97 -11.16
CA ILE A 569 8.16 -17.36 -10.56
C ILE A 569 7.79 -16.16 -9.67
N PRO A 570 8.37 -16.02 -8.47
CA PRO A 570 8.22 -14.81 -7.68
C PRO A 570 9.01 -13.67 -8.30
N ARG A 571 8.45 -12.46 -8.26
CA ARG A 571 9.08 -11.24 -8.80
C ARG A 571 10.53 -11.05 -8.32
N ALA A 572 10.81 -11.37 -7.05
CA ALA A 572 12.14 -11.25 -6.45
C ALA A 572 13.20 -12.20 -7.02
N LEU A 573 12.81 -13.27 -7.73
CA LEU A 573 13.73 -14.26 -8.30
C LEU A 573 13.90 -14.11 -9.82
N MET A 574 13.18 -13.20 -10.46
CA MET A 574 13.28 -12.98 -11.91
C MET A 574 14.70 -12.59 -12.34
N ASP A 575 15.37 -11.73 -11.57
CA ASP A 575 16.74 -11.27 -11.83
C ASP A 575 17.82 -12.27 -11.39
N ARG A 576 17.49 -13.20 -10.47
CA ARG A 576 18.45 -14.13 -9.84
C ARG A 576 18.49 -15.51 -10.48
N GLU A 577 17.36 -16.03 -10.96
CA GLU A 577 17.26 -17.41 -11.48
C GLU A 577 17.29 -17.48 -13.02
N TYR A 578 17.64 -16.38 -13.70
CA TYR A 578 17.49 -16.24 -15.15
C TYR A 578 16.09 -16.69 -15.58
N GLY A 579 15.06 -16.01 -15.05
CA GLY A 579 13.67 -16.35 -15.33
C GLY A 579 13.44 -16.48 -16.84
N ARG A 580 12.80 -17.57 -17.27
CA ARG A 580 12.62 -17.91 -18.68
C ARG A 580 11.46 -17.07 -19.26
N LEU A 581 11.77 -15.79 -19.56
CA LEU A 581 10.81 -14.77 -20.02
C LEU A 581 10.18 -15.09 -21.40
N ASP A 582 10.75 -16.04 -22.12
CA ASP A 582 10.28 -16.57 -23.40
C ASP A 582 9.22 -17.68 -23.25
N LEU A 583 8.84 -18.06 -22.02
CA LEU A 583 7.75 -19.03 -21.81
C LEU A 583 6.40 -18.47 -22.30
N PRO A 584 5.64 -19.23 -23.12
CA PRO A 584 4.31 -18.83 -23.56
C PRO A 584 3.28 -18.65 -22.42
N ASP A 585 3.41 -19.41 -21.32
CA ASP A 585 2.61 -19.27 -20.10
C ASP A 585 3.56 -19.06 -18.91
N LEU A 586 3.87 -17.80 -18.60
CA LEU A 586 4.67 -17.40 -17.45
C LEU A 586 3.78 -16.63 -16.45
N ARG A 587 3.75 -17.09 -15.20
CA ARG A 587 2.97 -16.51 -14.11
C ARG A 587 3.89 -15.92 -13.06
N VAL A 588 3.86 -14.60 -12.95
CA VAL A 588 4.66 -13.87 -11.97
C VAL A 588 3.83 -13.65 -10.71
N VAL A 589 4.35 -14.08 -9.57
CA VAL A 589 3.69 -13.96 -8.25
C VAL A 589 4.50 -13.06 -7.32
N ALA A 590 3.89 -12.59 -6.22
CA ALA A 590 4.56 -11.67 -5.31
C ALA A 590 5.51 -12.41 -4.34
N THR A 591 5.13 -13.62 -3.92
CA THR A 591 5.85 -14.35 -2.85
C THR A 591 6.15 -15.81 -3.21
N MET A 592 7.10 -16.42 -2.48
CA MET A 592 7.36 -17.86 -2.59
C MET A 592 6.16 -18.72 -2.17
N HIS A 593 5.31 -18.23 -1.26
CA HIS A 593 4.10 -18.96 -0.84
C HIS A 593 3.07 -19.01 -1.96
N GLU A 594 2.81 -17.86 -2.61
CA GLU A 594 1.92 -17.79 -3.78
C GLU A 594 2.44 -18.64 -4.93
N ARG A 595 3.77 -18.68 -5.13
CA ARG A 595 4.42 -19.54 -6.14
C ARG A 595 4.03 -20.99 -5.92
N LYS A 596 4.30 -21.51 -4.73
CA LYS A 596 4.01 -22.90 -4.38
C LYS A 596 2.51 -23.18 -4.51
N GLN A 597 1.66 -22.35 -3.91
CA GLN A 597 0.21 -22.48 -3.97
C GLN A 597 -0.33 -22.52 -5.42
N LEU A 598 0.13 -21.61 -6.29
CA LEU A 598 -0.32 -21.56 -7.68
C LEU A 598 0.19 -22.79 -8.47
N MET A 599 1.44 -23.20 -8.27
CA MET A 599 1.97 -24.41 -8.89
C MET A 599 1.14 -25.64 -8.52
N TYR A 600 0.75 -25.75 -7.25
CA TYR A 600 -0.14 -26.80 -6.77
C TYR A 600 -1.53 -26.74 -7.39
N GLN A 601 -2.15 -25.57 -7.47
CA GLN A 601 -3.49 -25.41 -8.03
C GLN A 601 -3.56 -25.83 -9.50
N LEU A 602 -2.48 -25.63 -10.25
CA LEU A 602 -2.42 -25.90 -11.68
C LEU A 602 -2.06 -27.34 -12.05
N ALA A 603 -1.65 -28.15 -11.09
CA ALA A 603 -1.19 -29.50 -11.31
C ALA A 603 -2.19 -30.54 -10.82
N ASP A 604 -2.26 -31.68 -11.50
CA ASP A 604 -3.04 -32.86 -11.13
C ASP A 604 -2.19 -33.89 -10.36
N GLY A 605 -0.86 -33.80 -10.49
CA GLY A 605 0.11 -34.63 -9.78
C GLY A 605 1.44 -33.90 -9.55
N ILE A 606 2.27 -34.43 -8.64
CA ILE A 606 3.54 -33.81 -8.24
C ILE A 606 4.68 -34.79 -8.52
N LEU A 607 5.66 -34.34 -9.30
CA LEU A 607 6.88 -35.07 -9.59
C LEU A 607 8.09 -34.30 -9.04
N VAL A 608 8.93 -34.96 -8.28
CA VAL A 608 10.12 -34.35 -7.68
C VAL A 608 11.36 -35.00 -8.25
N LEU A 609 12.20 -34.17 -8.88
CA LEU A 609 13.51 -34.53 -9.40
C LEU A 609 14.61 -34.03 -8.45
N PRO A 610 15.86 -34.48 -8.61
CA PRO A 610 16.99 -33.98 -7.83
C PRO A 610 17.06 -32.44 -7.75
N GLY A 611 17.39 -31.93 -6.57
CA GLY A 611 17.39 -30.50 -6.30
C GLY A 611 17.84 -30.14 -4.88
N GLY A 612 17.91 -28.85 -4.59
CA GLY A 612 18.39 -28.33 -3.30
C GLY A 612 17.30 -28.14 -2.26
N TYR A 613 17.55 -27.26 -1.29
CA TYR A 613 16.59 -26.95 -0.22
C TYR A 613 15.22 -26.50 -0.74
N GLY A 614 15.17 -25.71 -1.82
CA GLY A 614 13.89 -25.28 -2.41
C GLY A 614 13.02 -26.45 -2.90
N THR A 615 13.65 -27.45 -3.53
CA THR A 615 12.96 -28.66 -4.00
C THR A 615 12.44 -29.51 -2.83
N LEU A 616 13.18 -29.59 -1.72
CA LEU A 616 12.74 -30.30 -0.52
C LEU A 616 11.65 -29.53 0.24
N ASP A 617 11.72 -28.20 0.29
CA ASP A 617 10.66 -27.35 0.85
C ASP A 617 9.35 -27.56 0.10
N GLU A 618 9.39 -27.52 -1.23
CA GLU A 618 8.26 -27.83 -2.10
C GLU A 618 7.73 -29.26 -1.80
N LEU A 619 8.59 -30.28 -1.79
CA LEU A 619 8.18 -31.66 -1.48
C LEU A 619 7.46 -31.81 -0.13
N PHE A 620 8.05 -31.30 0.97
CA PHE A 620 7.45 -31.49 2.29
C PHE A 620 6.17 -30.68 2.49
N GLU A 621 6.03 -29.54 1.80
CA GLU A 621 4.78 -28.78 1.78
C GLU A 621 3.65 -29.59 1.10
N ALA A 622 3.92 -30.24 -0.05
CA ALA A 622 2.95 -31.14 -0.69
C ALA A 622 2.47 -32.26 0.26
N VAL A 623 3.43 -32.88 0.95
CA VAL A 623 3.15 -34.01 1.84
C VAL A 623 2.30 -33.55 3.02
N THR A 624 2.67 -32.44 3.65
CA THR A 624 1.92 -31.91 4.80
C THR A 624 0.53 -31.43 4.40
N TRP A 625 0.34 -30.87 3.20
CA TRP A 625 -0.99 -30.52 2.70
C TRP A 625 -1.86 -31.75 2.44
N THR A 626 -1.27 -32.85 2.00
CA THR A 626 -1.98 -34.15 1.91
C THR A 626 -2.40 -34.65 3.29
N GLN A 627 -1.52 -34.55 4.29
CA GLN A 627 -1.82 -34.94 5.69
C GLN A 627 -2.95 -34.11 6.30
N LEU A 628 -3.03 -32.82 5.95
CA LEU A 628 -4.09 -31.91 6.36
C LEU A 628 -5.40 -32.10 5.58
N GLY A 629 -5.42 -32.97 4.56
CA GLY A 629 -6.58 -33.20 3.70
C GLY A 629 -6.88 -32.05 2.73
N LEU A 630 -5.89 -31.21 2.43
CA LEU A 630 -6.03 -30.10 1.48
C LEU A 630 -5.98 -30.57 0.02
N HIS A 631 -5.37 -31.73 -0.25
CA HIS A 631 -5.40 -32.42 -1.53
C HIS A 631 -5.08 -33.92 -1.38
N ASP A 632 -5.29 -34.68 -2.45
CA ASP A 632 -5.01 -36.12 -2.58
C ASP A 632 -4.15 -36.46 -3.81
N LYS A 633 -3.57 -35.43 -4.45
CA LYS A 633 -2.70 -35.54 -5.63
C LYS A 633 -1.51 -36.46 -5.36
N PRO A 634 -1.14 -37.35 -6.29
CA PRO A 634 -0.01 -38.27 -6.11
C PRO A 634 1.32 -37.53 -6.14
N ILE A 635 2.23 -37.92 -5.24
CA ILE A 635 3.58 -37.36 -5.11
C ILE A 635 4.60 -38.47 -5.43
N VAL A 636 5.42 -38.24 -6.44
CA VAL A 636 6.43 -39.21 -6.93
C VAL A 636 7.81 -38.58 -6.90
N LEU A 637 8.78 -39.29 -6.30
CA LEU A 637 10.20 -39.00 -6.38
C LEU A 637 10.82 -39.79 -7.53
N LEU A 638 11.63 -39.11 -8.35
CA LEU A 638 12.40 -39.72 -9.42
C LEU A 638 13.82 -39.13 -9.43
N GLY A 639 14.82 -39.93 -9.13
CA GLY A 639 16.23 -39.53 -9.18
C GLY A 639 17.09 -40.61 -9.82
N ALA A 640 18.13 -40.21 -10.56
CA ALA A 640 19.11 -41.17 -11.06
C ALA A 640 20.09 -41.56 -9.95
N SER A 641 20.71 -42.75 -10.08
CA SER A 641 21.84 -43.17 -9.24
C SER A 641 21.57 -43.16 -7.72
N GLY A 642 20.33 -43.44 -7.30
CA GLY A 642 19.98 -43.51 -5.87
C GLY A 642 19.92 -42.16 -5.16
N TYR A 643 19.72 -41.05 -5.89
CA TYR A 643 19.71 -39.69 -5.31
C TYR A 643 18.81 -39.55 -4.07
N PHE A 644 17.65 -40.19 -4.07
CA PHE A 644 16.68 -40.13 -2.97
C PHE A 644 16.83 -41.26 -1.94
N ASP A 645 17.81 -42.16 -2.05
CA ASP A 645 17.94 -43.31 -1.14
C ASP A 645 18.15 -42.88 0.32
N SER A 646 18.96 -41.85 0.54
CA SER A 646 19.18 -41.27 1.87
C SER A 646 17.91 -40.64 2.44
N LEU A 647 17.10 -39.99 1.60
CA LEU A 647 15.83 -39.41 2.01
C LEU A 647 14.82 -40.52 2.33
N ALA A 648 14.72 -41.55 1.50
CA ALA A 648 13.88 -42.72 1.76
C ALA A 648 14.29 -43.40 3.08
N GLY A 649 15.60 -43.56 3.33
CA GLY A 649 16.12 -44.08 4.58
C GLY A 649 15.77 -43.23 5.80
N LEU A 650 15.77 -41.90 5.67
CA LEU A 650 15.31 -40.98 6.71
C LEU A 650 13.81 -41.13 6.98
N LEU A 651 12.99 -41.20 5.94
CA LEU A 651 11.54 -41.40 6.08
C LEU A 651 11.22 -42.75 6.73
N ASP A 652 11.95 -43.81 6.38
CA ASP A 652 11.82 -45.12 7.02
C ASP A 652 12.27 -45.08 8.49
N HIS A 653 13.29 -44.27 8.81
CA HIS A 653 13.69 -44.03 10.19
C HIS A 653 12.62 -43.27 10.96
N MET A 654 12.00 -42.24 10.38
CA MET A 654 10.87 -41.51 11.01
C MET A 654 9.69 -42.43 11.30
N LEU A 655 9.39 -43.38 10.40
CA LEU A 655 8.38 -44.42 10.61
C LEU A 655 8.77 -45.34 11.79
N ARG A 656 10.00 -45.87 11.79
CA ARG A 656 10.48 -46.73 12.89
C ARG A 656 10.54 -46.01 14.23
N ALA A 657 10.82 -44.71 14.23
CA ALA A 657 10.86 -43.86 15.41
C ALA A 657 9.46 -43.37 15.86
N GLY A 658 8.41 -43.67 15.09
CA GLY A 658 7.01 -43.33 15.43
C GLY A 658 6.60 -41.88 15.18
N PHE A 659 7.36 -41.13 14.37
CA PHE A 659 7.02 -39.74 14.02
C PHE A 659 6.05 -39.63 12.85
N ILE A 660 5.96 -40.67 12.01
CA ILE A 660 5.00 -40.76 10.91
C ILE A 660 4.35 -42.14 10.88
N SER A 661 3.12 -42.24 10.37
CA SER A 661 2.41 -43.52 10.22
C SER A 661 2.79 -44.25 8.94
N GLU A 662 2.40 -45.53 8.84
CA GLU A 662 2.51 -46.32 7.61
C GLU A 662 1.76 -45.67 6.44
N ALA A 663 0.64 -44.98 6.72
CA ALA A 663 -0.12 -44.25 5.73
C ALA A 663 0.63 -43.00 5.24
N ASP A 664 1.25 -42.25 6.17
CA ASP A 664 2.08 -41.08 5.85
C ASP A 664 3.29 -41.47 4.99
N ARG A 665 3.94 -42.60 5.32
CA ARG A 665 5.08 -43.12 4.57
C ARG A 665 4.73 -43.46 3.12
N ARG A 666 3.48 -43.82 2.84
CA ARG A 666 2.97 -44.16 1.50
C ARG A 666 2.57 -42.95 0.67
N LEU A 667 2.52 -41.74 1.26
CA LEU A 667 2.20 -40.51 0.52
C LEU A 667 3.26 -40.20 -0.53
N ILE A 668 4.52 -40.54 -0.26
CA ILE A 668 5.65 -40.34 -1.17
C ILE A 668 5.97 -41.68 -1.85
N ARG A 669 5.76 -41.72 -3.17
CA ARG A 669 6.10 -42.88 -4.01
C ARG A 669 7.49 -42.68 -4.63
N HIS A 670 8.22 -43.76 -4.87
CA HIS A 670 9.54 -43.71 -5.50
C HIS A 670 9.50 -44.44 -6.83
N ALA A 671 10.12 -43.85 -7.86
CA ALA A 671 10.26 -44.45 -9.18
C ALA A 671 11.74 -44.47 -9.58
N SER A 672 12.14 -45.53 -10.28
CA SER A 672 13.52 -45.71 -10.77
C SER A 672 13.66 -45.33 -12.24
N THR A 673 12.55 -45.19 -12.96
CA THR A 673 12.52 -44.85 -14.38
C THR A 673 11.48 -43.77 -14.68
N VAL A 674 11.67 -43.03 -15.77
CA VAL A 674 10.74 -42.02 -16.26
C VAL A 674 9.37 -42.64 -16.53
N GLU A 675 9.36 -43.83 -17.12
CA GLU A 675 8.16 -44.56 -17.49
C GLU A 675 7.34 -44.98 -16.26
N GLU A 676 8.03 -45.48 -15.23
CA GLU A 676 7.43 -45.83 -13.93
C GLU A 676 6.90 -44.58 -13.22
N ALA A 677 7.66 -43.49 -13.20
CA ALA A 677 7.24 -42.25 -12.54
C ALA A 677 5.93 -41.71 -13.15
N LEU A 678 5.86 -41.67 -14.48
CA LEU A 678 4.66 -41.24 -15.19
C LEU A 678 3.51 -42.25 -15.14
N ALA A 679 3.76 -43.52 -14.80
CA ALA A 679 2.70 -44.51 -14.56
C ALA A 679 2.09 -44.38 -13.15
N LEU A 680 2.88 -43.91 -12.18
CA LEU A 680 2.43 -43.66 -10.81
C LEU A 680 1.63 -42.36 -10.65
N LEU A 681 1.60 -41.52 -11.69
CA LEU A 681 0.87 -40.25 -11.81
C LEU A 681 -0.30 -40.49 -12.81
N PRO A 682 -1.50 -40.86 -12.34
CA PRO A 682 -2.61 -41.25 -13.21
C PRO A 682 -3.14 -40.05 -14.02
N PRO A 683 -3.68 -40.27 -15.22
CA PRO A 683 -4.88 -39.57 -15.69
C PRO A 683 -6.14 -40.34 -15.23
N GLU A 684 -7.27 -39.63 -15.16
CA GLU A 684 -8.63 -40.09 -14.78
C GLU A 684 -9.04 -39.90 -13.30
N ASN A 685 -9.29 -38.65 -12.90
CA ASN A 685 -10.50 -38.35 -12.12
C ASN A 685 -10.92 -36.88 -12.33
N PRO A 686 -12.11 -36.58 -12.89
CA PRO A 686 -12.59 -35.21 -12.99
C PRO A 686 -12.85 -34.64 -11.58
N LEU A 687 -12.36 -33.43 -11.36
CA LEU A 687 -12.61 -32.52 -10.23
C LEU A 687 -13.91 -32.84 -9.45
N ILE A 688 -13.79 -33.42 -8.26
CA ILE A 688 -14.84 -33.33 -7.25
C ILE A 688 -14.67 -31.96 -6.58
N LEU A 689 -15.55 -31.02 -6.91
CA LEU A 689 -15.68 -29.75 -6.20
C LEU A 689 -16.04 -30.01 -4.73
N PRO A 690 -15.48 -29.25 -3.76
CA PRO A 690 -15.82 -29.42 -2.35
C PRO A 690 -17.30 -29.07 -2.14
N GLY A 691 -18.14 -30.09 -1.88
CA GLY A 691 -19.56 -29.89 -1.58
C GLY A 691 -20.53 -31.04 -1.83
N GLN A 692 -20.12 -32.20 -2.34
CA GLN A 692 -21.01 -33.35 -2.53
C GLN A 692 -20.27 -34.68 -2.29
N GLY A 693 -20.65 -35.42 -1.24
CA GLY A 693 -20.36 -36.85 -1.06
C GLY A 693 -19.05 -37.24 -0.38
N GLY A 694 -19.00 -37.17 0.96
CA GLY A 694 -18.00 -37.92 1.73
C GLY A 694 -18.50 -39.35 2.01
N PRO A 695 -17.65 -40.39 1.93
CA PRO A 695 -18.02 -41.71 2.42
C PRO A 695 -18.07 -41.68 3.96
N GLU A 696 -19.15 -42.21 4.52
CA GLU A 696 -19.33 -42.41 5.96
C GLU A 696 -18.12 -43.13 6.56
N ARG A 697 -17.39 -42.45 7.45
CA ARG A 697 -16.49 -43.15 8.38
C ARG A 697 -17.34 -43.81 9.45
N ALA A 698 -17.34 -45.14 9.43
CA ALA A 698 -17.89 -46.00 10.45
C ALA A 698 -17.48 -45.54 11.86
N THR A 699 -18.49 -45.40 12.70
CA THR A 699 -18.38 -45.15 14.14
C THR A 699 -17.64 -46.31 14.80
N SER A 700 -16.51 -46.03 15.45
CA SER A 700 -15.92 -46.92 16.46
C SER A 700 -15.99 -46.25 17.83
N ALA A 701 -16.52 -47.00 18.80
CA ALA A 701 -16.85 -46.58 20.16
C ALA A 701 -15.60 -46.18 20.99
N PRO A 702 -15.75 -45.40 22.07
CA PRO A 702 -14.62 -44.88 22.83
C PRO A 702 -13.98 -45.97 23.69
N GLY A 703 -12.76 -46.37 23.32
CA GLY A 703 -11.87 -47.20 24.13
C GLY A 703 -11.23 -46.37 25.25
N THR A 704 -11.24 -46.95 26.46
CA THR A 704 -10.77 -46.43 27.73
C THR A 704 -9.34 -45.86 27.71
N ALA A 705 -9.15 -44.68 28.29
CA ALA A 705 -7.85 -44.05 28.50
C ALA A 705 -6.99 -44.82 29.51
N SER A 706 -5.73 -45.09 29.14
CA SER A 706 -4.65 -45.46 30.07
C SER A 706 -3.82 -44.22 30.42
N PRO A 707 -3.29 -44.10 31.65
CA PRO A 707 -2.55 -42.91 32.08
C PRO A 707 -1.15 -42.84 31.46
N PRO A 708 -0.55 -41.64 31.36
CA PRO A 708 0.76 -41.46 30.74
C PRO A 708 1.90 -42.00 31.62
N PRO A 709 3.02 -42.47 31.03
CA PRO A 709 4.18 -42.92 31.79
C PRO A 709 4.99 -41.74 32.36
N THR A 710 5.48 -41.92 33.58
CA THR A 710 6.37 -41.02 34.32
C THR A 710 7.75 -40.92 33.69
N ILE A 711 8.24 -39.68 33.56
CA ILE A 711 9.59 -39.33 33.07
C ILE A 711 10.61 -39.47 34.23
N PRO A 712 11.80 -40.10 34.02
CA PRO A 712 12.85 -40.12 35.04
C PRO A 712 13.64 -38.81 35.07
N SER A 713 13.93 -38.34 36.29
CA SER A 713 14.70 -37.15 36.64
C SER A 713 16.16 -37.21 36.20
N ALA A 714 16.66 -36.12 35.61
CA ALA A 714 18.07 -35.90 35.28
C ALA A 714 18.88 -35.41 36.50
N PRO A 715 20.22 -35.64 36.55
CA PRO A 715 21.05 -35.34 37.71
C PRO A 715 21.42 -33.86 37.85
N GLN A 716 21.58 -33.41 39.10
CA GLN A 716 22.07 -32.11 39.49
C GLN A 716 23.56 -31.92 39.14
N GLU A 717 23.90 -30.80 38.52
CA GLU A 717 25.25 -30.23 38.61
C GLU A 717 25.22 -28.81 39.19
N THR A 718 26.31 -28.55 39.90
CA THR A 718 26.55 -27.60 40.99
C THR A 718 26.63 -26.13 40.56
N GLY A 719 26.30 -25.25 41.52
CA GLY A 719 26.20 -23.81 41.31
C GLY A 719 27.52 -23.04 41.18
N ALA A 720 27.41 -21.85 40.60
CA ALA A 720 28.34 -20.75 40.77
C ALA A 720 27.53 -19.46 40.96
N ALA A 721 27.84 -18.76 42.06
CA ALA A 721 27.10 -17.62 42.60
C ALA A 721 27.31 -16.32 41.78
N ARG A 722 26.26 -15.48 41.69
CA ARG A 722 26.34 -14.07 41.28
C ARG A 722 25.98 -13.18 42.47
N ALA A 723 26.86 -12.23 42.78
CA ALA A 723 26.70 -11.20 43.81
C ALA A 723 25.80 -10.03 43.35
N PRO A 724 25.14 -9.29 44.27
CA PRO A 724 24.19 -8.23 43.95
C PRO A 724 24.85 -6.83 43.84
N ALA A 725 24.22 -5.96 43.05
CA ALA A 725 24.60 -4.56 42.81
C ALA A 725 24.18 -3.60 43.96
N PRO A 726 24.89 -2.47 44.18
CA PRO A 726 24.57 -1.53 45.25
C PRO A 726 23.60 -0.39 44.81
N GLN A 727 22.80 0.08 45.77
CA GLN A 727 21.91 1.24 45.66
C GLN A 727 22.66 2.59 45.75
N PRO A 728 22.10 3.70 45.22
CA PRO A 728 22.70 5.03 45.35
C PRO A 728 22.26 5.75 46.63
N GLY A 729 23.23 6.30 47.36
CA GLY A 729 23.05 7.17 48.52
C GLY A 729 23.18 8.65 48.16
N ALA A 730 22.45 9.48 48.90
CA ALA A 730 22.39 10.93 48.82
C ALA A 730 23.66 11.63 49.34
N SER A 731 24.03 12.72 48.66
CA SER A 731 24.58 13.97 49.23
C SER A 731 24.49 15.07 48.19
#